data_AF-A0A0D2JXL6-F1
#
_entry.id   AF-A0A0D2JXL6-F1
#
_cell.length_a   1.000
_cell.length_b   1.000
_cell.length_c   1.000
_cell.angle_alpha   90.00
_cell.angle_beta   90.00
_cell.angle_gamma   90.00
#
_symmetry.space_group_name_H-M   'P 1'
#
loop_
_entity.id
_entity.type
_entity.pdbx_description
1 polymer ?
#
loop_
_entity_poly.entity_id
_entity_poly.type
_entity_poly.pdbx_seq_one_letter_code
_entity_poly.pdbx_strand_id
1 'polypeptide(L)'
;MPPVGSDGQHQGGRATPPAPESPLWLPALAQAAGGAGRLTDAAAAGALPRAKDLRAAAASQISDPRQLFDAKTLTQQQLPLQPGRVAPSGWHSGAAPALARAVHPPPPRLPAIEPRRTDTTVARERTEALTQLRAGGGGSLGGTSAEMAAAPGTSFEGEAARHHMQDPRQQHAGTDATTHASSAKSAARRGSGRAGSPAADADHVTGVDTGAGAVAFFGRHGQEGPVKFFYCSRAPEGARFRPYDLVVVPREEVRDEYFTISATGVVRIKKGAQADFTPLAEWVREAALFDAVASVGFFKHYLTGRTFRAWAKVVRRKHFRRVRAAIAARLLVSKENFQPALREIQGHVADLRSVSFCAANASHLHTLQEYVELQQQARDARAKPAVEAVVERVQKVLERVCREVQAQAALYQESVRDEAELADTTGVELGQGRSGAGRARPMVVVKKEKMERAANYARVMEELSLLGNFVRLADYLLVGGVTGRALAAAEDTLALLLAGREAGAATNKGVFTTVVSFVPGGGTVFAPDAPAVMDEINGNTIEGALALAQAAPRVLFMRAFAYLFDARPSGLNPLTMLRASPEFIAARQRINEAVAGDFMAARDAARVLEDYRKVWEFGRAWDGDAYAAQPRGLAEIRRDLVVQRSWKGLLERMKTSLVVGCLQVDAKPLKAELIPVTQAAQERIKLVLLSLAREATLAALDDLTARVAQLASRPATLDGYMGYLAMHLQQIEDRRQLVATCGQIDDMYDSLAAHEQKVPTAEQVKHDDLTEALASFQQQLAEGKEWLADAKPDQIAALQAAVADANRQLEDMAASLHSGTYIDAEADPEEVVADLEGMLQRLGGLGEALGTYNQYLSLVDQPPDEGGALMMAEKEANTRYQLWLSLRDFMASSASWTEEAVLDDDGGLLLEIEAIRAEVEEYASKAYKASKAHKDDPVGVRLKEVVDDFKEIMPLVEELANPALKMRHWEEIFALIGAEIEGNENGTGYAPFSIRHLLQFDLLDNLEKLQAIGSQASKELSLEKALAKMKADWQDLEFRVVGYRDTGTYVIGGTDDVQALLDDHIVKAQTMRSSPFLKPLEAEAVAWEKLLLQTQDLLDNWLSCQSTWQYLEPIFSSPDILAQMPEEGDKFQQPQPAAPLQVDATWRGLMDAAHGSPGVLGLAADAERLAALEEANALLEQIQKASALP
;
A
#
# COMPACT_ATOMS: atom_id res chain seq x y z
N MET A 1 34.04 34.85 -5.57
CA MET A 1 33.34 36.15 -5.62
C MET A 1 31.82 35.91 -5.69
N PRO A 2 30.96 36.91 -5.36
CA PRO A 2 29.62 36.71 -4.79
C PRO A 2 28.49 37.06 -5.82
N PRO A 3 27.17 37.27 -5.49
CA PRO A 3 26.51 37.40 -4.18
C PRO A 3 25.18 36.61 -3.94
N VAL A 4 24.84 36.24 -2.68
CA VAL A 4 23.89 36.87 -1.68
C VAL A 4 22.43 36.94 -2.16
N GLY A 5 21.38 36.66 -1.36
CA GLY A 5 21.18 36.29 0.07
C GLY A 5 19.72 35.83 0.25
N SER A 6 18.99 35.92 1.37
CA SER A 6 19.21 36.13 2.82
C SER A 6 17.82 36.11 3.51
N ASP A 7 17.75 35.89 4.84
CA ASP A 7 16.57 35.64 5.70
C ASP A 7 15.31 36.54 5.56
N GLY A 8 14.12 36.05 6.00
CA GLY A 8 12.86 36.84 5.96
C GLY A 8 11.56 36.21 6.53
N GLN A 9 11.51 36.00 7.85
CA GLN A 9 10.37 35.63 8.74
C GLN A 9 8.87 35.70 8.32
N HIS A 10 8.11 34.74 8.87
CA HIS A 10 6.77 34.81 9.53
C HIS A 10 5.39 34.77 8.79
N GLN A 11 4.55 33.87 9.34
CA GLN A 11 3.08 33.87 9.51
C GLN A 11 2.11 33.66 8.31
N GLY A 12 1.36 32.55 8.40
CA GLY A 12 -0.11 32.57 8.37
C GLY A 12 -0.85 32.66 7.01
N GLY A 13 -1.19 31.51 6.41
CA GLY A 13 -2.13 31.48 5.27
C GLY A 13 -2.56 30.07 4.86
N ARG A 14 -3.82 29.71 5.11
CA ARG A 14 -4.43 28.42 4.69
C ARG A 14 -5.53 28.68 3.64
N ALA A 15 -5.16 28.75 2.36
CA ALA A 15 -6.13 28.97 1.28
C ALA A 15 -5.73 28.33 -0.06
N THR A 16 -6.69 27.66 -0.70
CA THR A 16 -6.62 27.18 -2.10
C THR A 16 -7.98 27.41 -2.80
N PRO A 17 -8.08 28.37 -3.72
CA PRO A 17 -9.18 28.51 -4.69
C PRO A 17 -8.67 28.47 -6.15
N PRO A 18 -9.51 28.53 -7.20
CA PRO A 18 -10.99 28.43 -7.28
C PRO A 18 -11.43 27.05 -7.89
N ALA A 19 -12.68 26.55 -7.86
CA ALA A 19 -14.04 27.13 -8.01
C ALA A 19 -14.39 27.59 -9.45
N PRO A 20 -15.68 27.65 -9.88
CA PRO A 20 -16.97 27.31 -9.22
C PRO A 20 -17.57 26.00 -9.84
N GLU A 21 -18.86 25.59 -9.87
CA GLU A 21 -20.20 26.16 -9.51
C GLU A 21 -21.06 25.17 -8.66
N SER A 22 -22.36 25.01 -8.95
CA SER A 22 -23.46 24.29 -8.22
C SER A 22 -24.67 24.14 -9.20
N PRO A 23 -25.98 23.84 -8.85
CA PRO A 23 -26.62 23.55 -7.55
C PRO A 23 -27.82 22.51 -7.54
N LEU A 24 -28.47 22.39 -6.35
CA LEU A 24 -29.88 21.99 -6.04
C LEU A 24 -30.33 20.53 -5.75
N TRP A 25 -30.67 20.34 -4.45
CA TRP A 25 -31.86 19.70 -3.85
C TRP A 25 -32.19 18.19 -3.94
N LEU A 26 -32.22 17.57 -2.75
CA LEU A 26 -33.33 16.73 -2.24
C LEU A 26 -33.52 16.97 -0.72
N PRO A 27 -34.74 17.02 -0.16
CA PRO A 27 -34.99 17.21 1.27
C PRO A 27 -35.12 15.89 2.05
N ALA A 28 -34.91 15.96 3.37
CA ALA A 28 -34.97 14.82 4.30
C ALA A 28 -36.31 14.71 5.05
N LEU A 29 -36.52 13.60 5.77
CA LEU A 29 -37.15 13.66 7.09
C LEU A 29 -36.86 12.43 7.97
N ALA A 30 -36.18 12.67 9.09
CA ALA A 30 -36.16 11.83 10.29
C ALA A 30 -35.97 12.76 11.50
N GLN A 31 -36.70 12.54 12.60
CA GLN A 31 -36.59 13.37 13.80
C GLN A 31 -37.05 12.64 15.07
N ALA A 32 -36.27 12.80 16.15
CA ALA A 32 -36.60 12.55 17.56
C ALA A 32 -37.00 11.10 17.96
N ALA A 33 -36.81 10.64 19.19
CA ALA A 33 -36.38 11.31 20.43
C ALA A 33 -35.40 10.43 21.25
N GLY A 34 -34.78 11.01 22.28
CA GLY A 34 -33.85 10.31 23.17
C GLY A 34 -34.46 9.82 24.50
N GLY A 35 -33.95 8.68 24.95
CA GLY A 35 -33.80 8.19 26.34
C GLY A 35 -34.79 8.56 27.47
N ALA A 36 -35.40 7.53 28.06
CA ALA A 36 -35.67 7.46 29.51
C ALA A 36 -35.99 6.01 29.96
N GLY A 37 -35.83 5.72 31.25
CA GLY A 37 -36.63 4.71 31.97
C GLY A 37 -36.16 3.25 31.95
N ARG A 38 -35.53 2.81 33.05
CA ARG A 38 -35.51 1.39 33.43
C ARG A 38 -36.89 0.98 33.97
N LEU A 39 -37.28 -0.27 33.75
CA LEU A 39 -38.00 -1.09 34.74
C LEU A 39 -37.40 -2.51 34.71
N THR A 40 -37.42 -3.20 35.85
CA THR A 40 -36.56 -4.38 36.08
C THR A 40 -37.28 -5.58 36.70
N ASP A 41 -36.64 -6.74 36.51
CA ASP A 41 -36.64 -7.94 37.36
C ASP A 41 -37.84 -8.90 37.44
N ALA A 42 -37.44 -10.18 37.54
CA ALA A 42 -38.07 -11.30 38.25
C ALA A 42 -39.40 -11.91 37.71
N ALA A 43 -39.68 -13.21 37.92
CA ALA A 43 -38.81 -14.38 38.19
C ALA A 43 -39.60 -15.68 37.89
N ALA A 44 -38.93 -16.83 37.85
CA ALA A 44 -39.51 -18.12 37.46
C ALA A 44 -40.31 -18.83 38.58
N ALA A 45 -41.36 -19.57 38.19
CA ALA A 45 -41.82 -20.81 38.84
C ALA A 45 -42.89 -21.55 38.01
N GLY A 46 -43.01 -22.88 38.18
CA GLY A 46 -44.16 -23.69 37.74
C GLY A 46 -43.88 -24.71 36.63
N ALA A 47 -44.14 -26.00 36.89
CA ALA A 47 -43.85 -27.10 35.96
C ALA A 47 -45.10 -27.96 35.67
N LEU A 48 -45.18 -28.44 34.41
CA LEU A 48 -45.74 -29.72 33.92
C LEU A 48 -47.04 -30.29 34.55
N PRO A 49 -48.04 -30.66 33.72
CA PRO A 49 -47.98 -32.03 33.14
C PRO A 49 -48.44 -32.15 31.67
N ARG A 50 -48.65 -33.40 31.21
CA ARG A 50 -48.73 -33.82 29.80
C ARG A 50 -50.15 -33.93 29.22
N ALA A 51 -50.26 -33.58 27.93
CA ALA A 51 -50.95 -34.35 26.88
C ALA A 51 -52.44 -34.76 27.09
N LYS A 52 -53.27 -33.78 27.47
CA LYS A 52 -54.71 -33.59 27.19
C LYS A 52 -54.95 -32.09 27.52
N ASP A 53 -55.56 -31.22 26.71
CA ASP A 53 -56.56 -31.43 25.67
C ASP A 53 -56.34 -30.56 24.40
N LEU A 54 -55.65 -31.09 23.39
CA LEU A 54 -55.54 -30.46 22.07
C LEU A 54 -56.84 -30.65 21.24
N ARG A 55 -57.94 -30.00 21.65
CA ARG A 55 -59.20 -30.03 20.85
C ARG A 55 -60.18 -28.86 21.03
N ALA A 56 -59.73 -27.69 21.50
CA ALA A 56 -60.60 -26.52 21.73
C ALA A 56 -59.97 -25.16 21.31
N ALA A 57 -59.52 -25.03 20.06
CA ALA A 57 -58.89 -23.79 19.55
C ALA A 57 -59.22 -23.47 18.08
N ALA A 58 -60.41 -23.82 17.60
CA ALA A 58 -60.84 -23.60 16.21
C ALA A 58 -62.33 -23.18 16.11
N ALA A 59 -62.79 -22.30 17.00
CA ALA A 59 -64.20 -21.94 17.14
C ALA A 59 -64.45 -20.52 17.68
N SER A 60 -63.80 -19.49 17.14
CA SER A 60 -64.16 -18.09 17.41
C SER A 60 -63.73 -17.14 16.28
N GLN A 61 -64.49 -16.06 16.09
CA GLN A 61 -64.21 -14.90 15.22
C GLN A 61 -64.21 -15.12 13.70
N ILE A 62 -65.42 -15.29 13.12
CA ILE A 62 -65.79 -14.56 11.89
C ILE A 62 -67.03 -13.73 12.26
N SER A 63 -66.96 -12.41 12.09
CA SER A 63 -67.93 -11.45 12.61
C SER A 63 -68.67 -10.61 11.55
N ASP A 64 -68.51 -10.92 10.26
CA ASP A 64 -69.24 -10.27 9.15
C ASP A 64 -69.99 -11.28 8.27
N PRO A 65 -71.34 -11.27 8.25
CA PRO A 65 -72.15 -12.10 7.35
C PRO A 65 -71.89 -11.90 5.84
N ARG A 66 -71.23 -10.81 5.43
CA ARG A 66 -70.94 -10.52 4.01
C ARG A 66 -69.82 -11.38 3.43
N GLN A 67 -68.97 -11.99 4.27
CA GLN A 67 -67.86 -12.84 3.82
C GLN A 67 -68.29 -14.23 3.32
N LEU A 68 -69.57 -14.61 3.51
CA LEU A 68 -70.12 -15.90 3.09
C LEU A 68 -70.28 -16.09 1.56
N PHE A 69 -69.93 -15.09 0.75
CA PHE A 69 -70.15 -15.10 -0.71
C PHE A 69 -68.95 -14.65 -1.57
N ASP A 70 -67.72 -14.61 -1.02
CA ASP A 70 -66.51 -14.51 -1.85
C ASP A 70 -66.26 -15.86 -2.57
N ALA A 71 -65.85 -15.80 -3.84
CA ALA A 71 -65.50 -16.97 -4.63
C ALA A 71 -64.16 -17.62 -4.21
N LYS A 72 -63.29 -16.89 -3.49
CA LYS A 72 -61.96 -17.38 -3.09
C LYS A 72 -61.96 -18.47 -2.01
N THR A 73 -63.03 -18.62 -1.23
CA THR A 73 -63.13 -19.63 -0.15
C THR A 73 -63.67 -20.99 -0.60
N LEU A 74 -63.98 -21.17 -1.90
CA LEU A 74 -64.62 -22.37 -2.44
C LEU A 74 -63.71 -23.34 -3.20
N THR A 75 -62.40 -23.09 -3.28
CA THR A 75 -61.46 -23.88 -4.11
C THR A 75 -60.36 -24.64 -3.36
N GLN A 76 -60.20 -24.47 -2.04
CA GLN A 76 -59.22 -25.24 -1.25
C GLN A 76 -59.78 -25.74 0.09
N GLN A 77 -60.50 -26.88 0.05
CA GLN A 77 -60.59 -27.81 1.16
C GLN A 77 -59.93 -29.14 0.74
N GLN A 78 -58.71 -29.38 1.22
CA GLN A 78 -58.09 -30.71 1.19
C GLN A 78 -58.26 -31.37 2.56
N LEU A 79 -58.66 -32.65 2.58
CA LEU A 79 -58.77 -33.42 3.83
C LEU A 79 -57.39 -33.97 4.24
N PRO A 80 -57.01 -33.88 5.52
CA PRO A 80 -55.85 -34.60 6.05
C PRO A 80 -56.20 -36.07 6.36
N LEU A 81 -55.34 -37.00 5.94
CA LEU A 81 -55.35 -38.43 6.28
C LEU A 81 -53.92 -38.93 6.47
N GLN A 82 -53.61 -39.51 7.63
CA GLN A 82 -52.38 -40.23 8.09
C GLN A 82 -52.50 -40.45 9.62
N PRO A 83 -51.69 -41.26 10.34
CA PRO A 83 -50.66 -42.25 9.93
C PRO A 83 -50.73 -43.63 10.66
N GLY A 84 -49.79 -44.55 10.33
CA GLY A 84 -49.33 -45.66 11.19
C GLY A 84 -49.37 -47.05 10.53
N ARG A 85 -48.41 -47.98 10.70
CA ARG A 85 -47.11 -48.07 11.43
C ARG A 85 -46.05 -48.69 10.45
N VAL A 86 -44.76 -48.95 10.72
CA VAL A 86 -44.04 -49.76 11.75
C VAL A 86 -42.53 -49.36 11.77
N ALA A 87 -41.74 -49.82 12.76
CA ALA A 87 -40.29 -49.55 12.99
C ALA A 87 -39.53 -50.90 13.25
N PRO A 88 -38.23 -51.01 13.65
CA PRO A 88 -37.20 -49.99 13.97
C PRO A 88 -35.77 -50.32 13.44
N SER A 89 -34.73 -49.72 14.06
CA SER A 89 -33.26 -49.97 13.97
C SER A 89 -32.49 -49.40 12.76
N GLY A 90 -31.24 -48.92 12.89
CA GLY A 90 -30.51 -48.58 14.13
C GLY A 90 -28.99 -48.34 13.98
N TRP A 91 -28.44 -47.41 14.79
CA TRP A 91 -27.00 -47.21 15.12
C TRP A 91 -26.14 -46.64 13.96
N HIS A 92 -25.15 -45.74 14.16
CA HIS A 92 -24.72 -45.00 15.34
C HIS A 92 -24.05 -43.64 14.94
N SER A 93 -23.83 -42.77 15.92
CA SER A 93 -23.02 -41.54 15.82
C SER A 93 -21.76 -41.67 16.67
N GLY A 94 -20.67 -40.97 16.35
CA GLY A 94 -19.49 -40.89 17.22
C GLY A 94 -18.36 -40.05 16.65
N ALA A 95 -17.63 -39.35 17.53
CA ALA A 95 -16.43 -38.58 17.20
C ALA A 95 -15.17 -39.23 17.81
N ALA A 96 -14.00 -38.72 17.41
CA ALA A 96 -12.68 -38.97 18.01
C ALA A 96 -12.62 -38.43 19.49
N PRO A 97 -11.56 -38.67 20.31
CA PRO A 97 -10.18 -39.02 19.91
C PRO A 97 -9.34 -39.95 20.85
N ALA A 98 -8.06 -40.12 20.47
CA ALA A 98 -6.83 -40.09 21.31
C ALA A 98 -5.93 -41.36 21.41
N LEU A 99 -4.64 -41.16 21.03
CA LEU A 99 -3.38 -41.72 21.61
C LEU A 99 -3.12 -43.26 21.55
N ALA A 100 -1.92 -43.80 21.26
CA ALA A 100 -0.60 -43.22 20.91
C ALA A 100 0.39 -44.30 20.35
N ARG A 101 1.56 -43.84 19.81
CA ARG A 101 2.78 -44.61 19.40
C ARG A 101 2.64 -45.54 18.16
N ALA A 102 3.69 -45.87 17.38
CA ALA A 102 4.99 -45.23 17.02
C ALA A 102 5.71 -46.05 15.91
N VAL A 103 6.85 -45.54 15.38
CA VAL A 103 7.91 -46.24 14.59
C VAL A 103 7.83 -46.23 13.04
N HIS A 104 9.01 -46.01 12.43
CA HIS A 104 9.47 -46.01 11.02
C HIS A 104 10.91 -46.63 11.00
N PRO A 105 11.64 -46.91 9.88
CA PRO A 105 11.25 -46.95 8.45
C PRO A 105 11.57 -48.30 7.67
N PRO A 106 12.56 -48.49 6.74
CA PRO A 106 12.34 -49.07 5.38
C PRO A 106 13.33 -50.25 5.00
N PRO A 107 13.65 -50.64 3.71
CA PRO A 107 13.09 -50.46 2.34
C PRO A 107 12.69 -51.83 1.67
N PRO A 108 13.31 -52.48 0.62
CA PRO A 108 13.83 -52.09 -0.72
C PRO A 108 13.51 -53.01 -1.98
N ARG A 109 13.41 -52.38 -3.18
CA ARG A 109 13.91 -52.75 -4.56
C ARG A 109 13.56 -54.08 -5.33
N LEU A 110 13.00 -53.87 -6.56
CA LEU A 110 13.37 -54.45 -7.91
C LEU A 110 13.11 -55.97 -8.21
N PRO A 111 13.19 -56.50 -9.48
CA PRO A 111 13.76 -55.93 -10.73
C PRO A 111 13.03 -56.08 -12.10
N ALA A 112 13.46 -55.24 -13.06
CA ALA A 112 13.71 -55.41 -14.52
C ALA A 112 12.80 -56.20 -15.50
N ILE A 113 12.59 -55.63 -16.71
CA ILE A 113 13.15 -56.09 -18.01
C ILE A 113 12.88 -55.04 -19.12
N GLU A 114 13.79 -54.89 -20.08
CA GLU A 114 13.69 -54.08 -21.32
C GLU A 114 14.30 -54.88 -22.50
N PRO A 115 13.88 -54.72 -23.77
CA PRO A 115 14.76 -53.97 -24.70
C PRO A 115 14.14 -53.32 -25.98
N ARG A 116 14.78 -52.22 -26.43
CA ARG A 116 15.11 -51.81 -27.84
C ARG A 116 14.04 -51.48 -28.91
N ARG A 117 14.20 -50.27 -29.48
CA ARG A 117 14.21 -49.80 -30.92
C ARG A 117 13.59 -50.74 -32.00
N THR A 118 12.79 -50.27 -32.97
CA THR A 118 13.22 -49.39 -34.10
C THR A 118 12.08 -48.65 -34.85
N ASP A 119 12.48 -47.52 -35.43
CA ASP A 119 12.07 -46.75 -36.65
C ASP A 119 10.88 -47.09 -37.59
N THR A 120 10.47 -46.02 -38.30
CA THR A 120 9.92 -45.94 -39.69
C THR A 120 8.51 -46.43 -40.05
N THR A 121 7.59 -45.46 -40.19
CA THR A 121 6.85 -45.07 -41.42
C THR A 121 6.31 -46.11 -42.44
N VAL A 122 5.05 -45.86 -42.85
CA VAL A 122 4.50 -45.87 -44.23
C VAL A 122 3.93 -47.18 -44.85
N ALA A 123 2.80 -46.98 -45.54
CA ALA A 123 2.15 -47.73 -46.64
C ALA A 123 1.65 -49.20 -46.50
N ARG A 124 0.31 -49.32 -46.42
CA ARG A 124 -0.62 -49.69 -47.53
C ARG A 124 -0.57 -51.10 -48.18
N GLU A 125 -1.78 -51.58 -48.53
CA GLU A 125 -2.16 -52.63 -49.51
C GLU A 125 -2.12 -54.13 -49.13
N ARG A 126 -3.32 -54.67 -48.88
CA ARG A 126 -3.94 -55.84 -49.58
C ARG A 126 -5.34 -56.13 -49.00
N THR A 127 -6.39 -56.49 -49.75
CA THR A 127 -6.69 -56.43 -51.20
C THR A 127 -8.21 -56.60 -51.39
N GLU A 128 -8.79 -56.05 -52.48
CA GLU A 128 -10.01 -56.54 -53.21
C GLU A 128 -11.35 -56.73 -52.41
N ALA A 129 -12.57 -56.53 -52.94
CA ALA A 129 -13.14 -56.13 -54.24
C ALA A 129 -14.66 -55.83 -54.00
N LEU A 130 -15.52 -55.28 -54.88
CA LEU A 130 -15.55 -54.41 -56.09
C LEU A 130 -17.08 -54.18 -56.36
N THR A 131 -17.69 -53.03 -56.70
CA THR A 131 -17.29 -51.60 -56.76
C THR A 131 -18.54 -50.71 -56.98
N GLN A 132 -18.48 -49.39 -56.67
CA GLN A 132 -19.27 -48.28 -57.30
C GLN A 132 -20.81 -48.22 -57.01
N LEU A 133 -21.54 -47.08 -57.14
CA LEU A 133 -21.23 -45.64 -57.29
C LEU A 133 -22.43 -44.73 -56.87
N ARG A 134 -22.12 -43.44 -56.57
CA ARG A 134 -22.92 -42.19 -56.67
C ARG A 134 -24.45 -42.17 -56.43
N ALA A 135 -24.84 -41.38 -55.43
CA ALA A 135 -25.64 -40.14 -55.50
C ALA A 135 -26.81 -39.98 -56.52
N GLY A 136 -27.94 -39.43 -56.05
CA GLY A 136 -28.82 -38.60 -56.90
C GLY A 136 -30.34 -38.61 -56.64
N GLY A 137 -30.83 -37.62 -55.87
CA GLY A 137 -32.10 -36.89 -56.08
C GLY A 137 -33.42 -37.54 -56.54
N GLY A 138 -34.38 -37.64 -55.60
CA GLY A 138 -35.80 -37.29 -55.82
C GLY A 138 -36.74 -38.35 -56.42
N GLY A 139 -38.06 -38.05 -56.42
CA GLY A 139 -39.03 -38.73 -57.31
C GLY A 139 -40.14 -39.61 -56.70
N SER A 140 -40.99 -39.03 -55.84
CA SER A 140 -42.45 -39.27 -55.68
C SER A 140 -43.21 -40.42 -56.39
N LEU A 141 -44.21 -40.98 -55.66
CA LEU A 141 -45.50 -41.60 -56.10
C LEU A 141 -45.55 -43.09 -56.54
N GLY A 142 -46.73 -43.71 -56.27
CA GLY A 142 -47.07 -45.14 -56.51
C GLY A 142 -46.79 -46.03 -55.28
N GLY A 143 -47.64 -46.98 -54.83
CA GLY A 143 -48.85 -47.60 -55.40
C GLY A 143 -48.52 -48.93 -56.12
N THR A 144 -49.15 -50.09 -55.86
CA THR A 144 -50.36 -50.43 -55.09
C THR A 144 -50.36 -51.88 -54.57
N SER A 145 -51.43 -52.29 -53.86
CA SER A 145 -51.92 -53.67 -53.61
C SER A 145 -52.11 -54.51 -54.90
N ALA A 146 -52.57 -55.78 -54.93
CA ALA A 146 -53.19 -56.73 -53.97
C ALA A 146 -52.92 -58.20 -54.46
N GLU A 147 -53.55 -59.33 -54.10
CA GLU A 147 -54.65 -59.74 -53.18
C GLU A 147 -54.61 -61.28 -52.95
N MET A 148 -55.38 -61.83 -52.00
CA MET A 148 -56.33 -62.97 -52.17
C MET A 148 -56.98 -63.40 -50.83
N ALA A 149 -58.14 -64.11 -50.88
CA ALA A 149 -59.02 -64.31 -49.72
C ALA A 149 -59.87 -65.62 -49.76
N ALA A 150 -60.45 -66.03 -48.61
CA ALA A 150 -61.62 -66.92 -48.48
C ALA A 150 -62.19 -66.93 -47.02
N ALA A 151 -63.44 -67.41 -46.83
CA ALA A 151 -64.14 -67.66 -45.54
C ALA A 151 -65.02 -68.94 -45.66
N PRO A 152 -65.60 -69.56 -44.58
CA PRO A 152 -66.85 -69.06 -43.96
C PRO A 152 -67.19 -69.50 -42.48
N GLY A 153 -68.27 -68.92 -41.89
CA GLY A 153 -69.31 -69.72 -41.17
C GLY A 153 -69.45 -69.74 -39.61
N THR A 154 -70.56 -69.14 -39.09
CA THR A 154 -71.31 -69.42 -37.81
C THR A 154 -70.58 -69.33 -36.43
N SER A 155 -71.20 -69.07 -35.26
CA SER A 155 -72.60 -68.86 -34.77
C SER A 155 -72.58 -67.89 -33.54
N PHE A 156 -73.53 -66.95 -33.34
CA PHE A 156 -74.70 -66.99 -32.40
C PHE A 156 -74.36 -67.28 -30.91
N GLU A 157 -74.90 -66.62 -29.86
CA GLU A 157 -76.05 -65.70 -29.60
C GLU A 157 -75.61 -64.46 -28.76
N GLY A 158 -76.39 -63.39 -28.49
CA GLY A 158 -77.75 -63.01 -28.89
C GLY A 158 -78.13 -61.57 -28.44
N GLU A 159 -78.72 -60.82 -29.38
CA GLU A 159 -79.93 -59.96 -29.33
C GLU A 159 -80.32 -59.13 -28.08
N ALA A 160 -80.66 -57.82 -28.15
CA ALA A 160 -81.74 -57.09 -28.89
C ALA A 160 -83.12 -57.15 -28.16
N ALA A 161 -84.13 -56.30 -28.41
CA ALA A 161 -84.45 -55.37 -29.51
C ALA A 161 -85.25 -54.13 -28.98
N ARG A 162 -85.28 -52.94 -29.64
CA ARG A 162 -86.23 -52.42 -30.67
C ARG A 162 -87.71 -52.26 -30.20
N HIS A 163 -88.63 -51.47 -30.80
CA HIS A 163 -88.66 -50.69 -32.06
C HIS A 163 -89.60 -49.46 -32.00
N HIS A 164 -89.35 -48.48 -32.89
CA HIS A 164 -90.29 -47.64 -33.67
C HIS A 164 -91.69 -47.15 -33.17
N MET A 165 -91.81 -45.81 -33.09
CA MET A 165 -92.55 -44.92 -34.03
C MET A 165 -94.07 -45.09 -34.27
N GLN A 166 -94.85 -44.06 -33.88
CA GLN A 166 -95.86 -43.37 -34.72
C GLN A 166 -96.34 -42.03 -34.08
N ASP A 167 -97.02 -41.18 -34.87
CA ASP A 167 -97.69 -39.89 -34.51
C ASP A 167 -99.12 -39.92 -35.08
N PRO A 168 -100.14 -39.42 -34.36
CA PRO A 168 -100.95 -38.36 -34.99
C PRO A 168 -101.57 -37.30 -34.04
N ARG A 169 -101.18 -36.03 -34.27
CA ARG A 169 -102.05 -34.86 -34.63
C ARG A 169 -103.35 -34.50 -33.87
N GLN A 170 -103.42 -33.19 -33.49
CA GLN A 170 -104.60 -32.28 -33.44
C GLN A 170 -105.66 -32.53 -32.31
N GLN A 171 -106.56 -31.61 -31.91
CA GLN A 171 -107.13 -30.36 -32.48
C GLN A 171 -107.33 -29.21 -31.43
N HIS A 172 -107.54 -27.96 -31.95
CA HIS A 172 -108.28 -26.74 -31.47
C HIS A 172 -108.58 -26.45 -29.97
N ALA A 173 -108.78 -25.21 -29.48
CA ALA A 173 -108.83 -23.84 -30.05
C ALA A 173 -107.99 -22.86 -29.16
N GLY A 174 -107.75 -21.55 -29.43
CA GLY A 174 -108.68 -20.42 -29.69
C GLY A 174 -109.17 -19.81 -28.36
N THR A 175 -109.16 -18.50 -28.08
CA THR A 175 -108.83 -17.28 -28.87
C THR A 175 -108.30 -16.14 -27.95
N ASP A 176 -107.92 -15.00 -28.54
CA ASP A 176 -107.32 -13.80 -27.90
C ASP A 176 -108.30 -12.95 -27.07
N ALA A 177 -107.76 -12.02 -26.24
CA ALA A 177 -108.10 -10.57 -26.22
C ALA A 177 -107.68 -9.82 -24.93
N THR A 178 -106.57 -9.09 -25.05
CA THR A 178 -106.25 -7.76 -24.46
C THR A 178 -107.29 -7.00 -23.59
N THR A 179 -106.78 -6.48 -22.44
CA THR A 179 -106.98 -5.12 -21.83
C THR A 179 -108.28 -4.33 -22.10
N HIS A 180 -108.91 -3.71 -21.10
CA HIS A 180 -108.36 -2.53 -20.38
C HIS A 180 -108.96 -2.31 -18.97
N ALA A 181 -108.37 -1.37 -18.22
CA ALA A 181 -108.88 -0.89 -16.94
C ALA A 181 -109.22 0.62 -17.00
N SER A 182 -110.22 1.06 -16.23
CA SER A 182 -110.37 2.44 -15.76
C SER A 182 -111.24 2.49 -14.48
N SER A 183 -111.36 3.66 -13.85
CA SER A 183 -111.87 3.85 -12.49
C SER A 183 -113.00 4.87 -12.43
N ALA A 184 -113.95 4.71 -11.49
CA ALA A 184 -114.77 5.80 -10.96
C ALA A 184 -115.34 5.48 -9.57
N LYS A 185 -115.70 6.51 -8.79
CA LYS A 185 -116.35 6.42 -7.46
C LYS A 185 -117.82 6.83 -7.53
N SER A 186 -118.56 6.47 -6.46
CA SER A 186 -119.60 7.26 -5.77
C SER A 186 -121.01 6.65 -5.71
N ALA A 187 -121.79 7.13 -4.73
CA ALA A 187 -123.18 6.76 -4.41
C ALA A 187 -124.18 7.84 -4.93
N ALA A 188 -125.52 7.78 -4.81
CA ALA A 188 -126.33 7.07 -3.82
C ALA A 188 -127.86 6.96 -4.11
N ARG A 189 -128.48 5.87 -3.61
CA ARG A 189 -129.78 5.80 -2.84
C ARG A 189 -131.18 5.79 -3.52
N ARG A 190 -132.07 4.98 -2.91
CA ARG A 190 -133.56 4.79 -3.05
C ARG A 190 -134.03 3.87 -4.20
N GLY A 191 -134.99 2.94 -4.04
CA GLY A 191 -135.64 2.38 -2.82
C GLY A 191 -136.90 1.49 -3.10
N SER A 192 -137.31 0.63 -2.12
CA SER A 192 -138.45 -0.36 -2.13
C SER A 192 -138.20 -1.66 -2.94
N GLY A 193 -138.49 -2.93 -2.53
CA GLY A 193 -139.09 -3.61 -1.34
C GLY A 193 -138.97 -5.17 -1.50
N ARG A 194 -139.56 -6.15 -0.78
CA ARG A 194 -140.39 -6.25 0.46
C ARG A 194 -140.61 -7.74 0.96
N ALA A 195 -139.92 -8.19 2.02
CA ALA A 195 -140.28 -9.20 3.07
C ALA A 195 -140.55 -10.74 2.82
N GLY A 196 -140.17 -11.61 3.81
CA GLY A 196 -140.63 -13.03 4.01
C GLY A 196 -139.70 -13.96 4.89
N SER A 197 -140.22 -14.80 5.82
CA SER A 197 -139.52 -15.79 6.75
C SER A 197 -140.49 -16.39 7.83
N PRO A 198 -140.16 -17.25 8.86
CA PRO A 198 -139.22 -18.42 9.06
C PRO A 198 -139.80 -19.66 9.88
N ALA A 199 -139.08 -20.80 10.07
CA ALA A 199 -139.31 -21.88 11.10
C ALA A 199 -138.14 -22.94 11.23
N ALA A 200 -138.11 -23.85 12.25
CA ALA A 200 -137.03 -24.87 12.52
C ALA A 200 -137.43 -26.07 13.45
N ASP A 201 -136.63 -27.16 13.58
CA ASP A 201 -136.91 -28.33 14.46
C ASP A 201 -135.71 -29.24 14.95
N ALA A 202 -135.94 -29.94 16.07
CA ALA A 202 -135.35 -31.16 16.73
C ALA A 202 -133.84 -31.58 16.84
N ASP A 203 -132.95 -31.49 15.85
CA ASP A 203 -131.89 -32.55 15.67
C ASP A 203 -130.47 -32.33 16.29
N HIS A 204 -130.30 -31.63 17.43
CA HIS A 204 -128.95 -31.17 17.88
C HIS A 204 -128.62 -31.36 19.39
N VAL A 205 -127.48 -32.03 19.69
CA VAL A 205 -126.77 -31.96 20.98
C VAL A 205 -125.60 -31.01 20.86
N THR A 206 -125.61 -29.94 21.66
CA THR A 206 -124.63 -28.84 21.57
C THR A 206 -123.20 -29.28 21.93
N GLY A 207 -122.24 -28.99 21.04
CA GLY A 207 -120.81 -29.19 21.27
C GLY A 207 -120.23 -30.53 20.80
N VAL A 208 -120.91 -31.25 19.90
CA VAL A 208 -120.45 -32.54 19.32
C VAL A 208 -120.39 -32.45 17.80
N ASP A 209 -119.58 -31.53 17.27
CA ASP A 209 -119.60 -31.14 15.85
C ASP A 209 -118.63 -31.94 14.96
N THR A 210 -117.82 -32.83 15.53
CA THR A 210 -116.82 -33.64 14.79
C THR A 210 -116.95 -35.12 15.12
N GLY A 211 -116.52 -35.99 14.21
CA GLY A 211 -116.53 -37.44 14.43
C GLY A 211 -115.65 -37.86 15.60
N ALA A 212 -114.54 -37.15 15.85
CA ALA A 212 -113.73 -37.34 17.06
C ALA A 212 -114.50 -36.94 18.34
N GLY A 213 -115.30 -35.87 18.28
CA GLY A 213 -116.24 -35.49 19.33
C GLY A 213 -117.32 -36.55 19.57
N ALA A 214 -117.90 -37.11 18.51
CA ALA A 214 -118.91 -38.18 18.59
C ALA A 214 -118.33 -39.47 19.20
N VAL A 215 -117.11 -39.87 18.80
CA VAL A 215 -116.37 -40.97 19.45
C VAL A 215 -116.15 -40.67 20.93
N ALA A 216 -115.74 -39.46 21.30
CA ALA A 216 -115.49 -39.06 22.68
C ALA A 216 -116.78 -38.96 23.53
N PHE A 217 -117.92 -38.60 22.93
CA PHE A 217 -119.23 -38.62 23.57
C PHE A 217 -119.61 -40.05 23.97
N PHE A 218 -119.56 -41.00 23.03
CA PHE A 218 -119.89 -42.39 23.32
C PHE A 218 -118.88 -43.06 24.25
N GLY A 219 -117.60 -42.69 24.17
CA GLY A 219 -116.58 -43.11 25.13
C GLY A 219 -116.81 -42.61 26.57
N ARG A 220 -117.68 -41.61 26.78
CA ARG A 220 -118.09 -41.10 28.11
C ARG A 220 -119.46 -41.60 28.57
N HIS A 221 -120.42 -41.75 27.65
CA HIS A 221 -121.83 -42.01 27.97
C HIS A 221 -122.31 -43.44 27.66
N GLY A 222 -121.50 -44.27 26.98
CA GLY A 222 -121.86 -45.66 26.67
C GLY A 222 -123.11 -45.79 25.79
N GLN A 223 -123.85 -46.88 25.94
CA GLN A 223 -125.11 -47.12 25.20
C GLN A 223 -126.36 -46.52 25.85
N GLU A 224 -126.28 -46.10 27.12
CA GLU A 224 -127.43 -45.57 27.89
C GLU A 224 -127.62 -44.05 27.70
N GLY A 225 -126.79 -43.42 26.87
CA GLY A 225 -126.90 -41.99 26.54
C GLY A 225 -128.17 -41.61 25.76
N PRO A 226 -128.60 -40.34 25.82
CA PRO A 226 -129.85 -39.87 25.22
C PRO A 226 -129.85 -39.89 23.68
N VAL A 227 -128.68 -39.89 23.04
CA VAL A 227 -128.51 -40.02 21.59
C VAL A 227 -127.88 -41.37 21.28
N LYS A 228 -128.50 -42.16 20.39
CA LYS A 228 -128.05 -43.53 20.07
C LYS A 228 -126.99 -43.59 18.96
N PHE A 229 -126.95 -42.59 18.09
CA PHE A 229 -125.95 -42.42 17.04
C PHE A 229 -125.91 -40.97 16.55
N PHE A 230 -124.75 -40.51 16.07
CA PHE A 230 -124.60 -39.25 15.33
C PHE A 230 -124.44 -39.53 13.84
N TYR A 231 -125.07 -38.74 12.97
CA TYR A 231 -124.79 -38.72 11.54
C TYR A 231 -123.54 -37.88 11.25
N CYS A 232 -122.70 -38.34 10.32
CA CYS A 232 -121.41 -37.73 10.01
C CYS A 232 -121.13 -37.76 8.50
N SER A 233 -120.48 -36.72 7.98
CA SER A 233 -119.93 -36.65 6.62
C SER A 233 -118.41 -36.49 6.64
N ARG A 234 -117.71 -36.80 5.54
CA ARG A 234 -116.27 -36.51 5.41
C ARG A 234 -116.00 -35.00 5.38
N ALA A 235 -114.91 -34.59 6.01
CA ALA A 235 -114.39 -33.23 5.92
C ALA A 235 -113.94 -32.88 4.49
N PRO A 236 -113.95 -31.59 4.09
CA PRO A 236 -113.42 -31.15 2.80
C PRO A 236 -111.92 -31.44 2.67
N GLU A 237 -111.49 -31.95 1.51
CA GLU A 237 -110.07 -32.29 1.28
C GLU A 237 -109.17 -31.05 1.20
N GLY A 238 -108.12 -31.03 2.02
CA GLY A 238 -107.06 -30.01 1.99
C GLY A 238 -105.76 -30.54 1.40
N ALA A 239 -104.70 -29.72 1.47
CA ALA A 239 -103.35 -30.08 0.99
C ALA A 239 -102.67 -31.24 1.75
N ARG A 240 -103.34 -31.80 2.77
CA ARG A 240 -103.06 -33.10 3.38
C ARG A 240 -104.37 -33.89 3.41
N PHE A 241 -104.35 -35.07 2.79
CA PHE A 241 -105.46 -36.01 2.79
C PHE A 241 -105.45 -36.86 4.07
N ARG A 242 -106.60 -36.96 4.76
CA ARG A 242 -106.78 -37.78 5.98
C ARG A 242 -108.19 -38.42 5.96
N PRO A 243 -108.32 -39.75 5.72
CA PRO A 243 -109.64 -40.40 5.52
C PRO A 243 -110.61 -40.35 6.70
N TYR A 244 -110.08 -40.15 7.92
CA TYR A 244 -110.80 -40.29 9.19
C TYR A 244 -111.35 -38.96 9.72
N ASP A 245 -111.10 -37.85 9.03
CA ASP A 245 -111.68 -36.55 9.36
C ASP A 245 -113.16 -36.53 8.97
N LEU A 246 -114.01 -36.78 9.97
CA LEU A 246 -115.46 -36.73 9.87
C LEU A 246 -116.02 -35.52 10.64
N VAL A 247 -117.09 -34.94 10.12
CA VAL A 247 -117.85 -33.81 10.69
C VAL A 247 -119.26 -34.30 11.00
N VAL A 248 -119.79 -33.99 12.18
CA VAL A 248 -121.19 -34.35 12.54
C VAL A 248 -122.13 -33.41 11.80
N VAL A 249 -123.22 -33.96 11.26
CA VAL A 249 -124.23 -33.22 10.50
C VAL A 249 -125.64 -33.63 10.95
N PRO A 250 -126.65 -32.73 10.89
CA PRO A 250 -128.05 -33.12 11.05
C PRO A 250 -128.45 -34.19 10.05
N ARG A 251 -129.45 -35.01 10.38
CA ARG A 251 -129.93 -36.11 9.52
C ARG A 251 -130.37 -35.64 8.13
N GLU A 252 -130.83 -34.40 8.01
CA GLU A 252 -131.32 -33.80 6.76
C GLU A 252 -130.18 -33.37 5.81
N GLU A 253 -128.97 -33.12 6.33
CA GLU A 253 -127.79 -32.73 5.54
C GLU A 253 -126.93 -33.92 5.07
N VAL A 254 -127.41 -35.14 5.31
CA VAL A 254 -126.72 -36.39 5.01
C VAL A 254 -126.60 -36.63 3.49
N ARG A 255 -125.36 -36.83 3.03
CA ARG A 255 -125.02 -37.04 1.61
C ARG A 255 -125.10 -38.53 1.20
N ASP A 256 -125.02 -38.80 -0.11
CA ASP A 256 -125.09 -40.17 -0.68
C ASP A 256 -124.02 -41.16 -0.14
N GLU A 257 -122.92 -40.66 0.42
CA GLU A 257 -122.00 -41.42 1.28
C GLU A 257 -121.85 -40.69 2.62
N TYR A 258 -122.17 -41.37 3.71
CA TYR A 258 -122.12 -40.86 5.07
C TYR A 258 -121.69 -41.93 6.06
N PHE A 259 -121.52 -41.53 7.32
CA PHE A 259 -121.09 -42.36 8.42
C PHE A 259 -122.08 -42.16 9.58
N THR A 260 -122.44 -43.21 10.32
CA THR A 260 -123.08 -43.08 11.63
C THR A 260 -122.13 -43.54 12.71
N ILE A 261 -121.92 -42.73 13.73
CA ILE A 261 -121.05 -43.06 14.87
C ILE A 261 -121.94 -43.41 16.05
N SER A 262 -121.66 -44.54 16.70
CA SER A 262 -122.40 -45.08 17.84
C SER A 262 -121.43 -45.67 18.87
N ALA A 263 -121.91 -46.02 20.06
CA ALA A 263 -121.09 -46.66 21.09
C ALA A 263 -120.56 -48.06 20.71
N THR A 264 -121.13 -48.73 19.72
CA THR A 264 -120.62 -50.03 19.22
C THR A 264 -119.63 -49.85 18.07
N GLY A 265 -119.88 -48.91 17.16
CA GLY A 265 -119.05 -48.72 15.98
C GLY A 265 -119.40 -47.52 15.12
N VAL A 266 -118.55 -47.32 14.11
CA VAL A 266 -118.76 -46.41 12.99
C VAL A 266 -119.31 -47.23 11.82
N VAL A 267 -120.48 -46.86 11.30
CA VAL A 267 -121.08 -47.51 10.14
C VAL A 267 -121.03 -46.59 8.95
N ARG A 268 -120.27 -46.96 7.92
CA ARG A 268 -120.25 -46.23 6.65
C ARG A 268 -121.42 -46.69 5.79
N ILE A 269 -122.31 -45.77 5.47
CA ILE A 269 -123.50 -46.03 4.66
C ILE A 269 -123.33 -45.30 3.34
N LYS A 270 -123.34 -46.05 2.24
CA LYS A 270 -123.30 -45.51 0.88
C LYS A 270 -124.50 -46.01 0.09
N LYS A 271 -125.21 -45.09 -0.55
CA LYS A 271 -126.43 -45.35 -1.31
C LYS A 271 -126.19 -46.38 -2.42
N GLY A 272 -126.79 -47.57 -2.29
CA GLY A 272 -126.63 -48.69 -3.22
C GLY A 272 -125.52 -49.70 -2.87
N ALA A 273 -124.80 -49.52 -1.76
CA ALA A 273 -123.88 -50.51 -1.20
C ALA A 273 -124.42 -51.09 0.12
N GLN A 274 -123.86 -52.22 0.58
CA GLN A 274 -124.02 -52.62 1.98
C GLN A 274 -123.33 -51.62 2.92
N ALA A 275 -123.78 -51.59 4.17
CA ALA A 275 -123.24 -50.68 5.18
C ALA A 275 -122.02 -51.30 5.86
N ASP A 276 -120.84 -50.71 5.68
CA ASP A 276 -119.60 -51.21 6.28
C ASP A 276 -119.59 -50.85 7.78
N PHE A 277 -119.65 -51.84 8.68
CA PHE A 277 -119.52 -51.63 10.13
C PHE A 277 -118.05 -51.79 10.57
N THR A 278 -117.50 -50.78 11.22
CA THR A 278 -116.18 -50.82 11.88
C THR A 278 -116.36 -50.65 13.40
N PRO A 279 -115.86 -51.57 14.25
CA PRO A 279 -115.89 -51.39 15.71
C PRO A 279 -115.23 -50.07 16.14
N LEU A 280 -115.79 -49.39 17.15
CA LEU A 280 -115.38 -48.02 17.47
C LEU A 280 -113.88 -47.91 17.83
N ALA A 281 -113.35 -48.90 18.56
CA ALA A 281 -111.93 -49.00 18.90
C ALA A 281 -111.02 -49.27 17.70
N GLU A 282 -111.52 -49.96 16.67
CA GLU A 282 -110.78 -50.27 15.45
C GLU A 282 -110.65 -49.03 14.56
N TRP A 283 -111.74 -48.27 14.39
CA TRP A 283 -111.72 -46.99 13.67
C TRP A 283 -110.71 -45.99 14.27
N VAL A 284 -110.64 -45.91 15.61
CA VAL A 284 -109.65 -45.07 16.31
C VAL A 284 -108.22 -45.58 16.12
N ARG A 285 -108.00 -46.90 16.16
CA ARG A 285 -106.69 -47.53 15.90
C ARG A 285 -106.19 -47.21 14.48
N GLU A 286 -107.06 -47.33 13.49
CA GLU A 286 -106.72 -47.09 12.08
C GLU A 286 -106.43 -45.62 11.78
N ALA A 287 -107.18 -44.69 12.39
CA ALA A 287 -106.88 -43.27 12.33
C ALA A 287 -105.48 -42.93 12.89
N ALA A 288 -105.12 -43.50 14.05
CA ALA A 288 -103.81 -43.31 14.65
C ALA A 288 -102.67 -43.94 13.83
N LEU A 289 -102.89 -45.11 13.23
CA LEU A 289 -101.93 -45.75 12.32
C LEU A 289 -101.69 -44.93 11.05
N PHE A 290 -102.74 -44.31 10.50
CA PHE A 290 -102.62 -43.41 9.35
C PHE A 290 -101.75 -42.19 9.66
N ASP A 291 -101.96 -41.54 10.82
CA ASP A 291 -101.13 -40.41 11.25
C ASP A 291 -99.67 -40.82 11.47
N ALA A 292 -99.44 -42.00 12.06
CA ALA A 292 -98.09 -42.55 12.23
C ALA A 292 -97.38 -42.72 10.88
N VAL A 293 -98.04 -43.32 9.87
CA VAL A 293 -97.50 -43.46 8.51
C VAL A 293 -97.28 -42.10 7.84
N ALA A 294 -98.24 -41.18 7.92
CA ALA A 294 -98.12 -39.83 7.36
C ALA A 294 -97.00 -39.00 8.02
N SER A 295 -96.65 -39.29 9.28
CA SER A 295 -95.56 -38.63 10.01
C SER A 295 -94.16 -39.07 9.56
N VAL A 296 -94.02 -40.24 8.92
CA VAL A 296 -92.74 -40.76 8.44
C VAL A 296 -92.08 -39.77 7.49
N GLY A 297 -90.80 -39.48 7.70
CA GLY A 297 -90.07 -38.40 7.03
C GLY A 297 -90.14 -38.43 5.50
N PHE A 298 -90.28 -39.61 4.88
CA PHE A 298 -90.55 -39.73 3.45
C PHE A 298 -91.87 -39.05 3.06
N PHE A 299 -93.02 -39.51 3.59
CA PHE A 299 -94.34 -38.96 3.25
C PHE A 299 -94.48 -37.50 3.70
N LYS A 300 -94.06 -37.20 4.92
CA LYS A 300 -94.07 -35.86 5.54
C LYS A 300 -93.37 -34.78 4.70
N HIS A 301 -92.32 -35.16 3.94
CA HIS A 301 -91.51 -34.22 3.14
C HIS A 301 -91.54 -34.51 1.62
N TYR A 302 -92.31 -35.51 1.15
CA TYR A 302 -92.28 -35.95 -0.26
C TYR A 302 -92.58 -34.83 -1.25
N LEU A 303 -93.67 -34.08 -1.02
CA LEU A 303 -94.09 -32.98 -1.91
C LEU A 303 -93.04 -31.86 -1.94
N THR A 304 -92.58 -31.41 -0.78
CA THR A 304 -91.54 -30.35 -0.66
C THR A 304 -90.21 -30.77 -1.28
N GLY A 305 -89.79 -32.03 -1.09
CA GLY A 305 -88.57 -32.58 -1.69
C GLY A 305 -88.68 -32.71 -3.22
N ARG A 306 -89.85 -33.10 -3.74
CA ARG A 306 -90.12 -33.19 -5.18
C ARG A 306 -90.09 -31.82 -5.85
N THR A 307 -90.75 -30.81 -5.29
CA THR A 307 -90.77 -29.45 -5.85
C THR A 307 -89.39 -28.78 -5.78
N PHE A 308 -88.69 -28.88 -4.65
CA PHE A 308 -87.34 -28.31 -4.50
C PHE A 308 -86.32 -28.91 -5.50
N ARG A 309 -86.33 -30.24 -5.68
CA ARG A 309 -85.44 -30.91 -6.66
C ARG A 309 -85.72 -30.46 -8.10
N ALA A 310 -87.00 -30.29 -8.47
CA ALA A 310 -87.38 -29.79 -9.79
C ALA A 310 -86.91 -28.34 -10.01
N TRP A 311 -87.16 -27.46 -9.05
CA TRP A 311 -86.70 -26.06 -9.05
C TRP A 311 -85.17 -25.96 -9.18
N ALA A 312 -84.42 -26.69 -8.34
CA ALA A 312 -82.96 -26.66 -8.35
C ALA A 312 -82.37 -27.12 -9.70
N LYS A 313 -82.96 -28.14 -10.34
CA LYS A 313 -82.58 -28.61 -11.68
C LYS A 313 -82.79 -27.53 -12.75
N VAL A 314 -83.91 -26.80 -12.68
CA VAL A 314 -84.21 -25.69 -13.61
C VAL A 314 -83.26 -24.51 -13.39
N VAL A 315 -83.02 -24.11 -12.14
CA VAL A 315 -82.13 -22.98 -11.80
C VAL A 315 -80.69 -23.24 -12.25
N ARG A 316 -80.14 -24.44 -11.97
CA ARG A 316 -78.81 -24.84 -12.46
C ARG A 316 -78.73 -24.81 -13.99
N ARG A 317 -79.75 -25.29 -14.70
CA ARG A 317 -79.83 -25.24 -16.18
C ARG A 317 -79.91 -23.80 -16.72
N LYS A 318 -80.62 -22.90 -16.03
CA LYS A 318 -80.69 -21.46 -16.37
C LYS A 318 -79.34 -20.77 -16.17
N HIS A 319 -78.66 -21.05 -15.05
CA HIS A 319 -77.32 -20.50 -14.78
C HIS A 319 -76.28 -20.98 -15.82
N PHE A 320 -76.20 -22.29 -16.08
CA PHE A 320 -75.30 -22.85 -17.09
C PHE A 320 -75.54 -22.24 -18.47
N ARG A 321 -76.80 -22.09 -18.90
CA ARG A 321 -77.15 -21.43 -20.17
C ARG A 321 -76.68 -19.98 -20.21
N ARG A 322 -76.86 -19.21 -19.12
CA ARG A 322 -76.38 -17.82 -19.01
C ARG A 322 -74.86 -17.72 -19.14
N VAL A 323 -74.12 -18.57 -18.43
CA VAL A 323 -72.65 -18.59 -18.48
C VAL A 323 -72.14 -19.03 -19.86
N ARG A 324 -72.71 -20.10 -20.44
CA ARG A 324 -72.37 -20.54 -21.80
C ARG A 324 -72.62 -19.44 -22.84
N ALA A 325 -73.75 -18.73 -22.75
CA ALA A 325 -74.05 -17.62 -23.65
C ALA A 325 -73.03 -16.47 -23.50
N ALA A 326 -72.73 -16.06 -22.27
CA ALA A 326 -71.75 -14.99 -22.01
C ALA A 326 -70.33 -15.33 -22.49
N ILE A 327 -69.93 -16.61 -22.43
CA ILE A 327 -68.64 -17.08 -22.98
C ILE A 327 -68.69 -17.13 -24.52
N ALA A 328 -69.71 -17.75 -25.11
CA ALA A 328 -69.85 -17.87 -26.56
C ALA A 328 -70.01 -16.52 -27.27
N ALA A 329 -70.46 -15.48 -26.56
CA ALA A 329 -70.57 -14.12 -27.07
C ALA A 329 -69.23 -13.34 -27.11
N ARG A 330 -68.17 -13.85 -26.49
CA ARG A 330 -66.87 -13.16 -26.37
C ARG A 330 -65.66 -14.01 -26.76
N LEU A 331 -65.80 -15.34 -26.81
CA LEU A 331 -64.72 -16.26 -27.14
C LEU A 331 -64.56 -16.38 -28.66
N LEU A 332 -63.62 -15.61 -29.23
CA LEU A 332 -63.26 -15.63 -30.65
C LEU A 332 -62.99 -17.05 -31.19
N VAL A 333 -62.36 -17.92 -30.38
CA VAL A 333 -62.07 -19.34 -30.70
C VAL A 333 -63.34 -20.17 -30.98
N SER A 334 -64.52 -19.70 -30.57
CA SER A 334 -65.82 -20.36 -30.78
C SER A 334 -66.65 -19.79 -31.93
N LYS A 335 -66.12 -18.81 -32.68
CA LYS A 335 -66.74 -18.25 -33.89
C LYS A 335 -66.13 -18.89 -35.14
N GLU A 336 -66.96 -19.16 -36.14
CA GLU A 336 -66.56 -19.94 -37.33
C GLU A 336 -65.51 -19.21 -38.19
N ASN A 337 -65.68 -17.91 -38.42
CA ASN A 337 -64.74 -17.11 -39.20
C ASN A 337 -63.39 -16.88 -38.48
N PHE A 338 -63.37 -16.78 -37.15
CA PHE A 338 -62.15 -16.46 -36.37
C PHE A 338 -61.31 -17.68 -35.98
N GLN A 339 -61.90 -18.87 -35.78
CA GLN A 339 -61.15 -20.06 -35.36
C GLN A 339 -60.02 -20.47 -36.33
N PRO A 340 -60.23 -20.62 -37.66
CA PRO A 340 -59.17 -21.06 -38.57
C PRO A 340 -58.06 -20.00 -38.69
N ALA A 341 -58.44 -18.72 -38.78
CA ALA A 341 -57.50 -17.62 -38.87
C ALA A 341 -56.66 -17.44 -37.59
N LEU A 342 -57.24 -17.65 -36.40
CA LEU A 342 -56.46 -17.59 -35.16
C LEU A 342 -55.40 -18.70 -35.10
N ARG A 343 -55.72 -19.91 -35.61
CA ARG A 343 -54.74 -21.00 -35.75
C ARG A 343 -53.64 -20.66 -36.77
N GLU A 344 -54.00 -20.05 -37.89
CA GLU A 344 -53.04 -19.59 -38.90
C GLU A 344 -52.11 -18.51 -38.35
N ILE A 345 -52.64 -17.52 -37.63
CA ILE A 345 -51.86 -16.49 -36.92
C ILE A 345 -50.95 -17.12 -35.86
N GLN A 346 -51.44 -18.09 -35.08
CA GLN A 346 -50.62 -18.84 -34.13
C GLN A 346 -49.49 -19.65 -34.80
N GLY A 347 -49.72 -20.14 -36.03
CA GLY A 347 -48.69 -20.75 -36.88
C GLY A 347 -47.60 -19.74 -37.27
N HIS A 348 -47.97 -18.65 -37.92
CA HIS A 348 -47.02 -17.60 -38.33
C HIS A 348 -46.25 -16.99 -37.13
N VAL A 349 -46.90 -16.86 -35.97
CA VAL A 349 -46.27 -16.42 -34.72
C VAL A 349 -45.33 -17.50 -34.13
N ALA A 350 -45.60 -18.79 -34.34
CA ALA A 350 -44.71 -19.87 -33.89
C ALA A 350 -43.41 -19.93 -34.71
N ASP A 351 -43.42 -19.51 -35.98
CA ASP A 351 -42.21 -19.41 -36.82
C ASP A 351 -41.11 -18.57 -36.15
N LEU A 352 -41.48 -17.52 -35.41
CA LEU A 352 -40.55 -16.65 -34.67
C LEU A 352 -39.65 -17.42 -33.71
N ARG A 353 -40.06 -18.60 -33.20
CA ARG A 353 -39.23 -19.42 -32.31
C ARG A 353 -37.92 -19.86 -32.97
N SER A 354 -37.94 -20.07 -34.29
CA SER A 354 -36.77 -20.44 -35.11
C SER A 354 -35.88 -19.25 -35.51
N VAL A 355 -36.32 -18.02 -35.27
CA VAL A 355 -35.59 -16.80 -35.66
C VAL A 355 -34.58 -16.43 -34.58
N SER A 356 -33.30 -16.76 -34.79
CA SER A 356 -32.24 -16.40 -33.85
C SER A 356 -32.03 -14.89 -33.79
N PHE A 357 -32.30 -14.26 -32.64
CA PHE A 357 -32.07 -12.82 -32.42
C PHE A 357 -30.61 -12.48 -32.08
N CYS A 358 -29.85 -13.48 -31.63
CA CYS A 358 -28.41 -13.43 -31.40
C CYS A 358 -27.74 -14.55 -32.20
N ALA A 359 -26.45 -14.44 -32.48
CA ALA A 359 -25.64 -15.49 -33.11
C ALA A 359 -24.79 -16.21 -32.05
N ALA A 360 -25.05 -17.51 -31.86
CA ALA A 360 -24.25 -18.37 -30.99
C ALA A 360 -23.31 -19.26 -31.81
N ASN A 361 -22.02 -19.29 -31.46
CA ASN A 361 -21.04 -20.19 -32.06
C ASN A 361 -20.00 -20.67 -31.03
N ALA A 362 -20.29 -21.78 -30.35
CA ALA A 362 -19.38 -22.37 -29.36
C ALA A 362 -18.13 -23.07 -29.97
N SER A 363 -17.96 -23.06 -31.30
CA SER A 363 -16.85 -23.75 -31.99
C SER A 363 -15.68 -22.84 -32.39
N HIS A 364 -15.89 -21.53 -32.31
CA HIS A 364 -15.00 -20.47 -32.74
C HIS A 364 -14.69 -19.53 -31.56
N LEU A 365 -13.46 -19.03 -31.51
CA LEU A 365 -12.99 -18.10 -30.49
C LEU A 365 -13.02 -16.69 -31.08
N HIS A 366 -13.81 -15.81 -30.48
CA HIS A 366 -14.00 -14.43 -30.94
C HIS A 366 -13.10 -13.44 -30.17
N THR A 367 -12.56 -12.43 -30.85
CA THR A 367 -12.29 -11.15 -30.20
C THR A 367 -13.61 -10.45 -29.86
N LEU A 368 -13.56 -9.49 -28.92
CA LEU A 368 -14.77 -8.77 -28.54
C LEU A 368 -15.39 -8.00 -29.73
N GLN A 369 -14.55 -7.43 -30.61
CA GLN A 369 -15.01 -6.72 -31.81
C GLN A 369 -15.67 -7.66 -32.84
N GLU A 370 -15.07 -8.81 -33.15
CA GLU A 370 -15.68 -9.79 -34.07
C GLU A 370 -17.03 -10.30 -33.54
N TYR A 371 -17.20 -10.37 -32.22
CA TYR A 371 -18.48 -10.71 -31.60
C TYR A 371 -19.52 -9.59 -31.79
N VAL A 372 -19.15 -8.32 -31.54
CA VAL A 372 -20.03 -7.14 -31.75
C VAL A 372 -20.60 -7.14 -33.18
N GLU A 373 -19.72 -7.28 -34.16
CA GLU A 373 -20.05 -7.26 -35.59
C GLU A 373 -20.95 -8.45 -35.97
N LEU A 374 -20.67 -9.65 -35.45
CA LEU A 374 -21.49 -10.85 -35.65
C LEU A 374 -22.91 -10.71 -35.06
N GLN A 375 -23.05 -10.15 -33.84
CA GLN A 375 -24.37 -9.93 -33.24
C GLN A 375 -25.19 -8.90 -34.02
N GLN A 376 -24.56 -7.81 -34.47
CA GLN A 376 -25.24 -6.80 -35.27
C GLN A 376 -25.69 -7.37 -36.62
N GLN A 377 -24.81 -8.11 -37.31
CA GLN A 377 -25.16 -8.77 -38.58
C GLN A 377 -26.30 -9.78 -38.40
N ALA A 378 -26.32 -10.56 -37.31
CA ALA A 378 -27.39 -11.50 -37.04
C ALA A 378 -28.76 -10.81 -36.87
N ARG A 379 -28.80 -9.66 -36.17
CA ARG A 379 -30.01 -8.87 -35.97
C ARG A 379 -30.51 -8.23 -37.27
N ASP A 380 -29.65 -7.46 -37.95
CA ASP A 380 -30.06 -6.64 -39.09
C ASP A 380 -30.32 -7.44 -40.35
N ALA A 381 -29.46 -8.43 -40.68
CA ALA A 381 -29.56 -9.18 -41.92
C ALA A 381 -30.43 -10.45 -41.83
N ARG A 382 -30.84 -10.88 -40.63
CA ARG A 382 -31.68 -12.10 -40.44
C ARG A 382 -32.89 -11.87 -39.56
N ALA A 383 -32.68 -11.45 -38.31
CA ALA A 383 -33.76 -11.43 -37.32
C ALA A 383 -34.83 -10.39 -37.64
N LYS A 384 -34.44 -9.16 -37.99
CA LYS A 384 -35.36 -8.07 -38.35
C LYS A 384 -36.22 -8.39 -39.59
N PRO A 385 -35.66 -8.76 -40.76
CA PRO A 385 -36.47 -9.17 -41.92
C PRO A 385 -37.42 -10.33 -41.63
N ALA A 386 -37.01 -11.30 -40.80
CA ALA A 386 -37.86 -12.42 -40.44
C ALA A 386 -39.05 -12.02 -39.54
N VAL A 387 -38.83 -11.11 -38.58
CA VAL A 387 -39.92 -10.52 -37.76
C VAL A 387 -40.88 -9.72 -38.64
N GLU A 388 -40.36 -8.86 -39.52
CA GLU A 388 -41.16 -8.07 -40.46
C GLU A 388 -42.00 -8.96 -41.38
N ALA A 389 -41.43 -10.03 -41.92
CA ALA A 389 -42.13 -11.01 -42.75
C ALA A 389 -43.20 -11.82 -41.99
N VAL A 390 -43.03 -12.08 -40.69
CA VAL A 390 -44.09 -12.71 -39.86
C VAL A 390 -45.25 -11.74 -39.64
N VAL A 391 -44.96 -10.47 -39.32
CA VAL A 391 -46.00 -9.44 -39.17
C VAL A 391 -46.77 -9.28 -40.49
N GLU A 392 -46.08 -9.26 -41.64
CA GLU A 392 -46.72 -9.14 -42.96
C GLU A 392 -47.66 -10.33 -43.26
N ARG A 393 -47.26 -11.56 -42.88
CA ARG A 393 -48.16 -12.74 -42.99
C ARG A 393 -49.38 -12.61 -42.09
N VAL A 394 -49.21 -12.19 -40.83
CA VAL A 394 -50.34 -11.97 -39.90
C VAL A 394 -51.25 -10.83 -40.39
N GLN A 395 -50.70 -9.75 -40.93
CA GLN A 395 -51.45 -8.66 -41.55
C GLN A 395 -52.34 -9.18 -42.70
N LYS A 396 -51.79 -10.00 -43.61
CA LYS A 396 -52.55 -10.59 -44.73
C LYS A 396 -53.70 -11.48 -44.25
N VAL A 397 -53.51 -12.24 -43.16
CA VAL A 397 -54.60 -13.03 -42.54
C VAL A 397 -55.67 -12.12 -41.93
N LEU A 398 -55.27 -11.06 -41.22
CA LEU A 398 -56.20 -10.09 -40.64
C LEU A 398 -57.01 -9.34 -41.72
N GLU A 399 -56.36 -8.88 -42.79
CA GLU A 399 -57.03 -8.22 -43.93
C GLU A 399 -58.02 -9.17 -44.64
N ARG A 400 -57.66 -10.44 -44.81
CA ARG A 400 -58.52 -11.48 -45.37
C ARG A 400 -59.78 -11.65 -44.52
N VAL A 401 -59.62 -11.89 -43.21
CA VAL A 401 -60.75 -12.11 -42.28
C VAL A 401 -61.63 -10.87 -42.14
N CYS A 402 -61.05 -9.68 -42.01
CA CYS A 402 -61.82 -8.44 -41.94
C CYS A 402 -62.68 -8.28 -43.21
N ARG A 403 -62.10 -8.52 -44.39
CA ARG A 403 -62.82 -8.48 -45.68
C ARG A 403 -63.89 -9.56 -45.80
N GLU A 404 -63.63 -10.78 -45.33
CA GLU A 404 -64.58 -11.90 -45.34
C GLU A 404 -65.79 -11.62 -44.44
N VAL A 405 -65.55 -11.17 -43.20
CA VAL A 405 -66.63 -10.81 -42.25
C VAL A 405 -67.39 -9.56 -42.72
N GLN A 406 -66.71 -8.57 -43.31
CA GLN A 406 -67.34 -7.38 -43.90
C GLN A 406 -68.16 -7.71 -45.13
N ALA A 407 -67.67 -8.56 -46.03
CA ALA A 407 -68.42 -8.98 -47.22
C ALA A 407 -69.65 -9.82 -46.83
N GLN A 408 -69.52 -10.71 -45.82
CA GLN A 408 -70.67 -11.40 -45.23
C GLN A 408 -71.66 -10.38 -44.63
N ALA A 409 -71.19 -9.41 -43.83
CA ALA A 409 -72.06 -8.40 -43.22
C ALA A 409 -72.77 -7.52 -44.27
N ALA A 410 -72.06 -7.06 -45.30
CA ALA A 410 -72.61 -6.28 -46.39
C ALA A 410 -73.65 -7.07 -47.20
N LEU A 411 -73.36 -8.32 -47.58
CA LEU A 411 -74.34 -9.19 -48.25
C LEU A 411 -75.59 -9.42 -47.38
N TYR A 412 -75.42 -9.58 -46.07
CA TYR A 412 -76.55 -9.72 -45.15
C TYR A 412 -77.34 -8.41 -45.01
N GLN A 413 -76.68 -7.25 -44.95
CA GLN A 413 -77.31 -5.92 -44.91
C GLN A 413 -78.04 -5.58 -46.22
N GLU A 414 -77.45 -5.87 -47.39
CA GLU A 414 -78.12 -5.70 -48.69
C GLU A 414 -79.32 -6.65 -48.87
N SER A 415 -79.27 -7.84 -48.26
CA SER A 415 -80.37 -8.81 -48.30
C SER A 415 -81.54 -8.51 -47.35
N VAL A 416 -81.37 -7.54 -46.43
CA VAL A 416 -82.32 -7.17 -45.38
C VAL A 416 -82.72 -5.71 -45.57
N ARG A 417 -83.87 -5.46 -46.18
CA ARG A 417 -84.32 -4.08 -46.48
C ARG A 417 -84.80 -3.31 -45.25
N ASP A 418 -85.30 -4.02 -44.24
CA ASP A 418 -85.73 -3.46 -42.96
C ASP A 418 -85.37 -4.41 -41.81
N GLU A 419 -84.83 -3.89 -40.71
CA GLU A 419 -84.60 -4.69 -39.48
C GLU A 419 -85.91 -5.29 -38.93
N ALA A 420 -87.05 -4.65 -39.24
CA ALA A 420 -88.39 -5.12 -38.88
C ALA A 420 -88.74 -6.50 -39.49
N GLU A 421 -88.24 -6.84 -40.68
CA GLU A 421 -88.52 -8.15 -41.32
C GLU A 421 -87.93 -9.34 -40.54
N LEU A 422 -86.88 -9.12 -39.72
CA LEU A 422 -86.27 -10.14 -38.87
C LEU A 422 -87.02 -10.32 -37.54
N ALA A 423 -87.67 -9.26 -37.06
CA ALA A 423 -88.53 -9.33 -35.86
C ALA A 423 -89.86 -10.04 -36.17
N ASP A 424 -90.37 -9.89 -37.39
CA ASP A 424 -91.64 -10.49 -37.82
C ASP A 424 -91.52 -11.99 -38.17
N THR A 425 -91.78 -12.84 -37.17
CA THR A 425 -91.90 -14.29 -37.36
C THR A 425 -93.28 -14.73 -37.87
N THR A 426 -94.16 -13.80 -38.25
CA THR A 426 -95.57 -14.02 -38.57
C THR A 426 -95.94 -13.66 -40.02
N GLY A 427 -95.32 -12.65 -40.63
CA GLY A 427 -95.61 -12.21 -41.98
C GLY A 427 -95.12 -13.15 -43.09
N VAL A 428 -96.05 -13.45 -44.00
CA VAL A 428 -95.83 -14.16 -45.26
C VAL A 428 -96.22 -13.23 -46.40
N GLU A 429 -95.24 -12.54 -46.99
CA GLU A 429 -95.39 -11.96 -48.32
C GLU A 429 -94.38 -12.58 -49.28
N LEU A 430 -94.90 -13.25 -50.31
CA LEU A 430 -94.14 -13.86 -51.38
C LEU A 430 -94.35 -13.02 -52.65
N GLY A 431 -93.65 -11.88 -52.72
CA GLY A 431 -93.58 -11.06 -53.93
C GLY A 431 -92.95 -11.85 -55.08
N GLN A 432 -93.78 -12.39 -55.97
CA GLN A 432 -93.33 -13.29 -57.03
C GLN A 432 -92.54 -12.57 -58.13
N GLY A 433 -91.21 -12.58 -58.03
CA GLY A 433 -90.34 -12.46 -59.20
C GLY A 433 -90.60 -13.62 -60.15
N ARG A 434 -91.17 -13.33 -61.33
CA ARG A 434 -91.60 -14.36 -62.31
C ARG A 434 -90.42 -15.05 -63.00
N SER A 435 -90.13 -16.30 -62.65
CA SER A 435 -89.52 -17.28 -63.57
C SER A 435 -89.68 -18.74 -63.12
N GLY A 436 -89.78 -19.65 -64.09
CA GLY A 436 -89.33 -21.06 -64.02
C GLY A 436 -89.75 -21.97 -62.85
N ALA A 437 -90.97 -22.51 -62.92
CA ALA A 437 -91.39 -23.84 -62.41
C ALA A 437 -90.58 -24.51 -61.26
N GLY A 438 -91.08 -24.44 -60.01
CA GLY A 438 -90.59 -25.28 -58.90
C GLY A 438 -91.48 -25.22 -57.65
N ARG A 439 -91.94 -26.38 -57.15
CA ARG A 439 -92.90 -26.55 -56.02
C ARG A 439 -92.73 -25.54 -54.86
N ALA A 440 -93.86 -24.98 -54.41
CA ALA A 440 -93.93 -24.17 -53.20
C ALA A 440 -93.39 -24.92 -51.95
N ARG A 441 -92.56 -24.25 -51.15
CA ARG A 441 -91.95 -24.83 -49.94
C ARG A 441 -92.94 -24.82 -48.75
N PRO A 442 -92.89 -25.81 -47.84
CA PRO A 442 -93.77 -25.83 -46.66
C PRO A 442 -93.54 -24.62 -45.74
N MET A 443 -94.61 -24.06 -45.18
CA MET A 443 -94.55 -22.90 -44.28
C MET A 443 -93.61 -23.09 -43.08
N VAL A 444 -93.50 -24.31 -42.55
CA VAL A 444 -92.54 -24.64 -41.46
C VAL A 444 -91.09 -24.50 -41.93
N VAL A 445 -90.79 -24.86 -43.19
CA VAL A 445 -89.46 -24.67 -43.79
C VAL A 445 -89.19 -23.18 -44.01
N VAL A 446 -90.17 -22.41 -44.51
CA VAL A 446 -90.01 -20.94 -44.69
C VAL A 446 -89.81 -20.22 -43.36
N LYS A 447 -90.58 -20.57 -42.31
CA LYS A 447 -90.42 -19.98 -40.97
C LYS A 447 -89.08 -20.39 -40.33
N LYS A 448 -88.63 -21.64 -40.54
CA LYS A 448 -87.31 -22.10 -40.13
C LYS A 448 -86.20 -21.34 -40.87
N GLU A 449 -86.28 -21.21 -42.21
CA GLU A 449 -85.35 -20.41 -43.00
C GLU A 449 -85.30 -18.95 -42.55
N LYS A 450 -86.45 -18.30 -42.26
CA LYS A 450 -86.47 -16.94 -41.69
C LYS A 450 -85.73 -16.87 -40.34
N MET A 451 -86.00 -17.82 -39.43
CA MET A 451 -85.32 -17.87 -38.12
C MET A 451 -83.82 -18.16 -38.24
N GLU A 452 -83.40 -19.01 -39.17
CA GLU A 452 -82.00 -19.33 -39.44
C GLU A 452 -81.28 -18.13 -40.09
N ARG A 453 -81.93 -17.40 -41.02
CA ARG A 453 -81.41 -16.14 -41.57
C ARG A 453 -81.25 -15.06 -40.50
N ALA A 454 -82.25 -14.87 -39.64
CA ALA A 454 -82.18 -13.89 -38.55
C ALA A 454 -81.09 -14.24 -37.52
N ALA A 455 -80.93 -15.52 -37.18
CA ALA A 455 -79.84 -15.99 -36.32
C ALA A 455 -78.46 -15.80 -36.97
N ASN A 456 -78.33 -16.06 -38.28
CA ASN A 456 -77.10 -15.84 -39.03
C ASN A 456 -76.75 -14.35 -39.16
N TYR A 457 -77.73 -13.49 -39.43
CA TYR A 457 -77.56 -12.02 -39.44
C TYR A 457 -77.04 -11.53 -38.09
N ALA A 458 -77.70 -11.91 -36.99
CA ALA A 458 -77.27 -11.54 -35.64
C ALA A 458 -75.86 -12.04 -35.32
N ARG A 459 -75.50 -13.26 -35.75
CA ARG A 459 -74.14 -13.83 -35.61
C ARG A 459 -73.10 -13.04 -36.40
N VAL A 460 -73.39 -12.64 -37.64
CA VAL A 460 -72.45 -11.90 -38.49
C VAL A 460 -72.26 -10.46 -38.00
N MET A 461 -73.32 -9.79 -37.54
CA MET A 461 -73.22 -8.47 -36.91
C MET A 461 -72.47 -8.52 -35.57
N GLU A 462 -72.65 -9.58 -34.79
CA GLU A 462 -71.85 -9.85 -33.59
C GLU A 462 -70.36 -10.06 -33.94
N GLU A 463 -70.05 -10.88 -34.94
CA GLU A 463 -68.66 -11.10 -35.40
C GLU A 463 -68.03 -9.82 -35.97
N LEU A 464 -68.77 -8.98 -36.69
CA LEU A 464 -68.34 -7.66 -37.16
C LEU A 464 -67.90 -6.77 -35.98
N SER A 465 -68.69 -6.75 -34.90
CA SER A 465 -68.35 -5.99 -33.67
C SER A 465 -67.11 -6.51 -32.93
N LEU A 466 -66.67 -7.74 -33.23
CA LEU A 466 -65.51 -8.38 -32.61
C LEU A 466 -64.20 -8.18 -33.40
N LEU A 467 -64.23 -7.61 -34.62
CA LEU A 467 -63.04 -7.44 -35.46
C LEU A 467 -61.92 -6.63 -34.77
N GLY A 468 -62.24 -5.51 -34.11
CA GLY A 468 -61.24 -4.74 -33.36
C GLY A 468 -60.61 -5.52 -32.19
N ASN A 469 -61.37 -6.44 -31.57
CA ASN A 469 -60.85 -7.34 -30.54
C ASN A 469 -59.99 -8.46 -31.13
N PHE A 470 -60.31 -8.94 -32.34
CA PHE A 470 -59.53 -9.94 -33.07
C PHE A 470 -58.17 -9.38 -33.53
N VAL A 471 -58.14 -8.18 -34.11
CA VAL A 471 -56.88 -7.47 -34.44
C VAL A 471 -56.03 -7.23 -33.19
N ARG A 472 -56.64 -6.82 -32.07
CA ARG A 472 -55.93 -6.63 -30.79
C ARG A 472 -55.36 -7.94 -30.24
N LEU A 473 -56.10 -9.05 -30.35
CA LEU A 473 -55.59 -10.37 -29.95
C LEU A 473 -54.41 -10.81 -30.83
N ALA A 474 -54.47 -10.58 -32.15
CA ALA A 474 -53.38 -10.91 -33.05
C ALA A 474 -52.10 -10.07 -32.78
N ASP A 475 -52.25 -8.78 -32.48
CA ASP A 475 -51.15 -7.92 -32.03
C ASP A 475 -50.54 -8.43 -30.72
N TYR A 476 -51.35 -8.86 -29.76
CA TYR A 476 -50.86 -9.37 -28.48
C TYR A 476 -50.20 -10.76 -28.63
N LEU A 477 -50.62 -11.58 -29.59
CA LEU A 477 -49.94 -12.83 -29.96
C LEU A 477 -48.58 -12.54 -30.63
N LEU A 478 -48.51 -11.57 -31.54
CA LEU A 478 -47.25 -11.11 -32.13
C LEU A 478 -46.28 -10.59 -31.06
N VAL A 479 -46.75 -9.71 -30.16
CA VAL A 479 -45.96 -9.24 -29.01
C VAL A 479 -45.45 -10.40 -28.18
N GLY A 480 -46.31 -11.36 -27.81
CA GLY A 480 -45.92 -12.54 -27.02
C GLY A 480 -44.89 -13.44 -27.71
N GLY A 481 -44.99 -13.62 -29.03
CA GLY A 481 -44.00 -14.36 -29.81
C GLY A 481 -42.65 -13.65 -29.89
N VAL A 482 -42.66 -12.34 -30.14
CA VAL A 482 -41.45 -11.51 -30.24
C VAL A 482 -40.76 -11.34 -28.88
N THR A 483 -41.50 -11.11 -27.79
CA THR A 483 -40.90 -11.08 -26.44
C THR A 483 -40.40 -12.46 -26.02
N GLY A 484 -41.13 -13.54 -26.35
CA GLY A 484 -40.67 -14.91 -26.08
C GLY A 484 -39.35 -15.23 -26.79
N ARG A 485 -39.17 -14.75 -28.03
CA ARG A 485 -37.91 -14.94 -28.78
C ARG A 485 -36.78 -14.06 -28.26
N ALA A 486 -37.06 -12.85 -27.77
CA ALA A 486 -36.06 -12.00 -27.12
C ALA A 486 -35.61 -12.54 -25.75
N LEU A 487 -36.52 -13.11 -24.95
CA LEU A 487 -36.18 -13.82 -23.70
C LEU A 487 -35.26 -15.02 -24.00
N ALA A 488 -35.67 -15.88 -24.94
CA ALA A 488 -34.87 -17.03 -25.34
C ALA A 488 -33.51 -16.64 -25.94
N ALA A 489 -33.31 -15.41 -26.44
CA ALA A 489 -32.01 -14.94 -26.91
C ALA A 489 -31.02 -14.70 -25.76
N ALA A 490 -31.50 -14.27 -24.60
CA ALA A 490 -30.68 -14.23 -23.37
C ALA A 490 -30.37 -15.66 -22.88
N GLU A 491 -31.32 -16.59 -22.98
CA GLU A 491 -31.09 -18.00 -22.64
C GLU A 491 -30.07 -18.67 -23.58
N ASP A 492 -30.15 -18.43 -24.90
CA ASP A 492 -29.16 -18.90 -25.89
C ASP A 492 -27.76 -18.29 -25.64
N THR A 493 -27.70 -17.02 -25.21
CA THR A 493 -26.44 -16.34 -24.84
C THR A 493 -25.83 -16.96 -23.57
N LEU A 494 -26.65 -17.28 -22.57
CA LEU A 494 -26.22 -18.00 -21.37
C LEU A 494 -25.74 -19.42 -21.72
N ALA A 495 -26.44 -20.13 -22.60
CA ALA A 495 -26.04 -21.45 -23.08
C ALA A 495 -24.69 -21.40 -23.82
N LEU A 496 -24.44 -20.39 -24.65
CA LEU A 496 -23.15 -20.18 -25.32
C LEU A 496 -21.99 -20.05 -24.32
N LEU A 497 -22.17 -19.26 -23.25
CA LEU A 497 -21.16 -19.07 -22.20
C LEU A 497 -20.90 -20.34 -21.38
N LEU A 498 -21.94 -21.17 -21.17
CA LEU A 498 -21.84 -22.40 -20.39
C LEU A 498 -21.41 -23.63 -21.21
N ALA A 499 -21.57 -23.63 -22.54
CA ALA A 499 -21.26 -24.77 -23.41
C ALA A 499 -19.83 -25.31 -23.25
N GLY A 500 -18.84 -24.43 -23.04
CA GLY A 500 -17.45 -24.82 -22.77
C GLY A 500 -17.24 -25.57 -21.45
N ARG A 501 -18.15 -25.40 -20.48
CA ARG A 501 -18.16 -26.13 -19.20
C ARG A 501 -18.78 -27.52 -19.33
N GLU A 502 -19.75 -27.68 -20.23
CA GLU A 502 -20.47 -28.94 -20.48
C GLU A 502 -19.73 -29.88 -21.44
N ALA A 503 -19.03 -29.33 -22.45
CA ALA A 503 -18.30 -30.12 -23.45
C ALA A 503 -17.04 -30.84 -22.91
N GLY A 504 -16.58 -30.48 -21.71
CA GLY A 504 -15.40 -31.06 -21.07
C GLY A 504 -14.07 -30.39 -21.47
N ALA A 505 -13.09 -30.46 -20.56
CA ALA A 505 -11.86 -29.67 -20.62
C ALA A 505 -10.94 -29.96 -21.83
N ALA A 506 -11.16 -31.06 -22.55
CA ALA A 506 -10.36 -31.43 -23.74
C ALA A 506 -10.87 -30.84 -25.06
N THR A 507 -12.12 -30.36 -25.11
CA THR A 507 -12.72 -29.81 -26.35
C THR A 507 -13.08 -28.33 -26.23
N ASN A 508 -13.15 -27.78 -25.02
CA ASN A 508 -13.40 -26.36 -24.80
C ASN A 508 -12.26 -25.49 -25.37
N LYS A 509 -12.62 -24.43 -26.11
CA LYS A 509 -11.71 -23.41 -26.63
C LYS A 509 -11.89 -22.03 -25.98
N GLY A 510 -12.93 -21.85 -25.17
CA GLY A 510 -13.46 -20.52 -24.84
C GLY A 510 -14.33 -19.94 -25.97
N VAL A 511 -15.07 -18.89 -25.64
CA VAL A 511 -15.91 -18.09 -26.55
C VAL A 511 -15.20 -16.78 -26.88
N PHE A 512 -14.56 -16.15 -25.89
CA PHE A 512 -13.82 -14.89 -26.02
C PHE A 512 -12.32 -15.07 -25.79
N THR A 513 -11.50 -14.41 -26.58
CA THR A 513 -10.06 -14.27 -26.30
C THR A 513 -9.78 -13.03 -25.45
N THR A 514 -8.85 -13.14 -24.51
CA THR A 514 -8.32 -12.00 -23.73
C THR A 514 -6.82 -12.12 -23.56
N VAL A 515 -6.09 -11.01 -23.71
CA VAL A 515 -4.64 -10.95 -23.54
C VAL A 515 -4.30 -10.72 -22.07
N VAL A 516 -3.31 -11.45 -21.54
CA VAL A 516 -2.78 -11.21 -20.19
C VAL A 516 -1.50 -10.37 -20.22
N SER A 517 -1.41 -9.39 -19.33
CA SER A 517 -0.23 -8.56 -19.10
C SER A 517 0.09 -8.42 -17.60
N PHE A 518 1.33 -8.01 -17.30
CA PHE A 518 1.74 -7.64 -15.94
C PHE A 518 1.60 -6.14 -15.71
N VAL A 519 1.34 -5.75 -14.47
CA VAL A 519 1.19 -4.35 -14.04
C VAL A 519 2.13 -4.06 -12.86
N PRO A 520 2.68 -2.83 -12.73
CA PRO A 520 3.47 -2.45 -11.55
C PRO A 520 2.64 -2.56 -10.27
N GLY A 521 3.25 -3.06 -9.19
CA GLY A 521 2.56 -3.31 -7.92
C GLY A 521 1.99 -4.73 -7.76
N GLY A 522 2.09 -5.58 -8.80
CA GLY A 522 1.82 -7.01 -8.72
C GLY A 522 0.48 -7.46 -9.33
N GLY A 523 0.38 -8.75 -9.62
CA GLY A 523 -0.78 -9.35 -10.27
C GLY A 523 -0.84 -9.17 -11.80
N THR A 524 -1.81 -9.86 -12.39
CA THR A 524 -2.10 -9.90 -13.83
C THR A 524 -3.36 -9.10 -14.15
N VAL A 525 -3.37 -8.47 -15.32
CA VAL A 525 -4.55 -7.80 -15.91
C VAL A 525 -4.91 -8.45 -17.23
N PHE A 526 -6.19 -8.39 -17.57
CA PHE A 526 -6.78 -8.97 -18.78
C PHE A 526 -7.28 -7.86 -19.71
N ALA A 527 -7.09 -8.01 -21.02
CA ALA A 527 -7.55 -7.07 -22.04
C ALA A 527 -8.18 -7.84 -23.22
N PRO A 528 -9.51 -7.77 -23.44
CA PRO A 528 -10.53 -7.10 -22.62
C PRO A 528 -10.68 -7.70 -21.21
N ASP A 529 -11.18 -6.90 -20.28
CA ASP A 529 -11.45 -7.29 -18.90
C ASP A 529 -12.91 -7.75 -18.69
N ALA A 530 -13.26 -8.11 -17.45
CA ALA A 530 -14.59 -8.62 -17.12
C ALA A 530 -15.71 -7.56 -17.33
N PRO A 531 -15.55 -6.29 -16.90
CA PRO A 531 -16.43 -5.19 -17.29
C PRO A 531 -16.66 -5.08 -18.80
N ALA A 532 -15.60 -4.99 -19.63
CA ALA A 532 -15.76 -4.81 -21.07
C ALA A 532 -16.54 -5.95 -21.75
N VAL A 533 -16.30 -7.20 -21.33
CA VAL A 533 -17.06 -8.37 -21.81
C VAL A 533 -18.52 -8.35 -21.31
N MET A 534 -18.76 -7.94 -20.06
CA MET A 534 -20.12 -7.80 -19.53
C MET A 534 -20.90 -6.68 -20.23
N ASP A 535 -20.29 -5.53 -20.49
CA ASP A 535 -20.95 -4.38 -21.12
C ASP A 535 -21.31 -4.66 -22.58
N GLU A 536 -20.49 -5.40 -23.31
CA GLU A 536 -20.83 -5.86 -24.67
C GLU A 536 -22.00 -6.86 -24.66
N ILE A 537 -21.96 -7.87 -23.79
CA ILE A 537 -23.04 -8.86 -23.69
C ILE A 537 -24.35 -8.20 -23.21
N ASN A 538 -24.29 -7.31 -22.22
CA ASN A 538 -25.48 -6.62 -21.71
C ASN A 538 -25.97 -5.53 -22.67
N GLY A 539 -25.11 -4.57 -23.00
CA GLY A 539 -25.44 -3.33 -23.70
C GLY A 539 -25.65 -3.49 -25.20
N ASN A 540 -24.89 -4.38 -25.87
CA ASN A 540 -25.08 -4.66 -27.29
C ASN A 540 -25.89 -5.94 -27.53
N THR A 541 -25.52 -7.06 -26.92
CA THR A 541 -26.16 -8.36 -27.26
C THR A 541 -27.59 -8.46 -26.73
N ILE A 542 -27.78 -8.29 -25.42
CA ILE A 542 -29.09 -8.41 -24.76
C ILE A 542 -29.99 -7.21 -25.05
N GLU A 543 -29.54 -5.97 -24.80
CA GLU A 543 -30.36 -4.78 -25.07
C GLU A 543 -30.64 -4.61 -26.57
N GLY A 544 -29.77 -5.11 -27.47
CA GLY A 544 -30.05 -5.17 -28.91
C GLY A 544 -31.19 -6.13 -29.29
N ALA A 545 -31.31 -7.28 -28.62
CA ALA A 545 -32.45 -8.18 -28.78
C ALA A 545 -33.75 -7.57 -28.22
N LEU A 546 -33.67 -6.81 -27.13
CA LEU A 546 -34.77 -6.02 -26.56
C LEU A 546 -35.20 -4.87 -27.48
N ALA A 547 -34.24 -4.17 -28.10
CA ALA A 547 -34.50 -3.11 -29.07
C ALA A 547 -35.21 -3.64 -30.32
N LEU A 548 -34.78 -4.79 -30.84
CA LEU A 548 -35.47 -5.50 -31.92
C LEU A 548 -36.92 -5.86 -31.53
N ALA A 549 -37.13 -6.35 -30.32
CA ALA A 549 -38.47 -6.68 -29.82
C ALA A 549 -39.39 -5.45 -29.66
N GLN A 550 -38.81 -4.30 -29.30
CA GLN A 550 -39.53 -3.02 -29.19
C GLN A 550 -39.82 -2.38 -30.56
N ALA A 551 -38.95 -2.59 -31.55
CA ALA A 551 -39.06 -2.05 -32.90
C ALA A 551 -39.96 -2.87 -33.85
N ALA A 552 -40.35 -4.09 -33.46
CA ALA A 552 -41.19 -4.98 -34.25
C ALA A 552 -42.52 -4.30 -34.68
N PRO A 553 -42.88 -4.28 -35.98
CA PRO A 553 -44.07 -3.57 -36.45
C PRO A 553 -45.37 -4.09 -35.84
N ARG A 554 -46.28 -3.17 -35.51
CA ARG A 554 -47.47 -3.45 -34.68
C ARG A 554 -48.76 -3.35 -35.47
N VAL A 555 -49.42 -4.49 -35.70
CA VAL A 555 -50.67 -4.55 -36.47
C VAL A 555 -51.78 -3.72 -35.82
N LEU A 556 -51.80 -3.58 -34.49
CA LEU A 556 -52.76 -2.73 -33.77
C LEU A 556 -52.65 -1.23 -34.12
N PHE A 557 -51.53 -0.78 -34.69
CA PHE A 557 -51.31 0.62 -35.08
C PHE A 557 -51.23 0.82 -36.60
N MET A 558 -51.45 -0.22 -37.41
CA MET A 558 -51.44 -0.12 -38.86
C MET A 558 -52.69 0.63 -39.38
N ARG A 559 -52.48 1.53 -40.35
CA ARG A 559 -53.55 2.30 -41.01
C ARG A 559 -54.64 1.38 -41.62
N ALA A 560 -54.27 0.17 -42.04
CA ALA A 560 -55.16 -0.85 -42.59
C ALA A 560 -56.28 -1.30 -41.63
N PHE A 561 -56.12 -1.13 -40.31
CA PHE A 561 -57.11 -1.52 -39.29
C PHE A 561 -57.65 -0.35 -38.47
N ALA A 562 -57.24 0.89 -38.78
CA ALA A 562 -57.59 2.08 -37.98
C ALA A 562 -59.11 2.34 -37.91
N TYR A 563 -59.88 1.95 -38.94
CA TYR A 563 -61.34 2.11 -38.97
C TYR A 563 -62.09 1.16 -38.01
N LEU A 564 -61.41 0.19 -37.39
CA LEU A 564 -62.01 -0.75 -36.42
C LEU A 564 -62.04 -0.19 -34.97
N PHE A 565 -61.61 1.05 -34.75
CA PHE A 565 -61.50 1.67 -33.43
C PHE A 565 -61.92 3.14 -33.48
N ASP A 566 -62.79 3.57 -32.55
CA ASP A 566 -63.29 4.96 -32.48
C ASP A 566 -62.20 5.97 -32.09
N ALA A 567 -61.12 5.49 -31.49
CA ALA A 567 -59.93 6.25 -31.11
C ALA A 567 -58.67 5.36 -31.23
N ARG A 568 -57.48 5.98 -31.26
CA ARG A 568 -56.21 5.23 -31.33
C ARG A 568 -56.13 4.21 -30.17
N PRO A 569 -56.05 2.90 -30.43
CA PRO A 569 -56.07 1.89 -29.39
C PRO A 569 -54.82 1.97 -28.51
N SER A 570 -54.96 1.62 -27.22
CA SER A 570 -53.83 1.30 -26.34
C SER A 570 -53.36 -0.14 -26.57
N GLY A 571 -52.05 -0.36 -26.47
CA GLY A 571 -51.43 -1.67 -26.68
C GLY A 571 -50.26 -1.91 -25.74
N LEU A 572 -49.85 -3.18 -25.61
CA LEU A 572 -48.74 -3.60 -24.76
C LEU A 572 -47.40 -3.04 -25.24
N ASN A 573 -46.45 -2.83 -24.32
CA ASN A 573 -45.08 -2.39 -24.59
C ASN A 573 -44.10 -3.58 -24.36
N PRO A 574 -43.48 -4.13 -25.43
CA PRO A 574 -42.55 -5.26 -25.33
C PRO A 574 -41.40 -5.06 -24.34
N LEU A 575 -40.75 -3.89 -24.37
CA LEU A 575 -39.59 -3.59 -23.53
C LEU A 575 -39.93 -3.60 -22.04
N THR A 576 -41.08 -3.03 -21.65
CA THR A 576 -41.51 -3.05 -20.24
C THR A 576 -41.91 -4.45 -19.77
N MET A 577 -42.46 -5.29 -20.66
CA MET A 577 -42.78 -6.68 -20.33
C MET A 577 -41.52 -7.52 -20.14
N LEU A 578 -40.50 -7.35 -21.01
CA LEU A 578 -39.22 -8.03 -20.90
C LEU A 578 -38.45 -7.60 -19.64
N ARG A 579 -38.32 -6.30 -19.38
CA ARG A 579 -37.60 -5.79 -18.19
C ARG A 579 -38.31 -6.09 -16.87
N ALA A 580 -39.59 -6.48 -16.89
CA ALA A 580 -40.34 -6.93 -15.71
C ALA A 580 -40.49 -8.46 -15.59
N SER A 581 -39.96 -9.25 -16.55
CA SER A 581 -39.98 -10.71 -16.51
C SER A 581 -38.96 -11.24 -15.49
N PRO A 582 -39.38 -12.03 -14.48
CA PRO A 582 -38.46 -12.70 -13.57
C PRO A 582 -37.47 -13.62 -14.30
N GLU A 583 -37.91 -14.25 -15.39
CA GLU A 583 -37.11 -15.14 -16.23
C GLU A 583 -35.97 -14.36 -16.91
N PHE A 584 -36.29 -13.18 -17.48
CA PHE A 584 -35.29 -12.30 -18.09
C PHE A 584 -34.27 -11.78 -17.08
N ILE A 585 -34.73 -11.35 -15.90
CA ILE A 585 -33.87 -10.87 -14.81
C ILE A 585 -32.92 -11.99 -14.35
N ALA A 586 -33.44 -13.20 -14.14
CA ALA A 586 -32.64 -14.36 -13.74
C ALA A 586 -31.64 -14.80 -14.83
N ALA A 587 -32.02 -14.77 -16.11
CA ALA A 587 -31.11 -15.06 -17.21
C ALA A 587 -29.95 -14.04 -17.28
N ARG A 588 -30.26 -12.75 -17.20
CA ARG A 588 -29.26 -11.66 -17.19
C ARG A 588 -28.33 -11.74 -15.97
N GLN A 589 -28.85 -12.05 -14.78
CA GLN A 589 -28.04 -12.26 -13.59
C GLN A 589 -27.06 -13.44 -13.78
N ARG A 590 -27.55 -14.59 -14.25
CA ARG A 590 -26.73 -15.79 -14.48
C ARG A 590 -25.65 -15.59 -15.55
N ILE A 591 -25.89 -14.73 -16.54
CA ILE A 591 -24.86 -14.32 -17.52
C ILE A 591 -23.73 -13.55 -16.83
N ASN A 592 -24.06 -12.56 -16.00
CA ASN A 592 -23.07 -11.76 -15.29
C ASN A 592 -22.26 -12.62 -14.29
N GLU A 593 -22.94 -13.51 -13.55
CA GLU A 593 -22.31 -14.49 -12.67
C GLU A 593 -21.39 -15.46 -13.42
N ALA A 594 -21.78 -15.91 -14.62
CA ALA A 594 -20.97 -16.79 -15.44
C ALA A 594 -19.66 -16.11 -15.89
N VAL A 595 -19.75 -14.89 -16.45
CA VAL A 595 -18.59 -14.11 -16.90
C VAL A 595 -17.68 -13.74 -15.72
N ALA A 596 -18.25 -13.27 -14.60
CA ALA A 596 -17.48 -12.92 -13.41
C ALA A 596 -16.73 -14.14 -12.84
N GLY A 597 -17.40 -15.29 -12.77
CA GLY A 597 -16.80 -16.56 -12.31
C GLY A 597 -15.64 -17.01 -13.19
N ASP A 598 -15.79 -16.94 -14.52
CA ASP A 598 -14.73 -17.36 -15.44
C ASP A 598 -13.52 -16.41 -15.43
N PHE A 599 -13.73 -15.09 -15.29
CA PHE A 599 -12.61 -14.14 -15.12
C PHE A 599 -11.88 -14.32 -13.78
N MET A 600 -12.58 -14.66 -12.68
CA MET A 600 -11.92 -15.02 -11.41
C MET A 600 -11.10 -16.30 -11.55
N ALA A 601 -11.68 -17.36 -12.13
CA ALA A 601 -10.97 -18.61 -12.38
C ALA A 601 -9.80 -18.45 -13.37
N ALA A 602 -9.92 -17.56 -14.36
CA ALA A 602 -8.85 -17.20 -15.28
C ALA A 602 -7.69 -16.49 -14.55
N ARG A 603 -7.99 -15.60 -13.59
CA ARG A 603 -6.98 -14.97 -12.73
C ARG A 603 -6.20 -16.00 -11.91
N ASP A 604 -6.90 -17.01 -11.38
CA ASP A 604 -6.26 -18.09 -10.61
C ASP A 604 -5.44 -19.03 -11.50
N ALA A 605 -5.92 -19.38 -12.70
CA ALA A 605 -5.14 -20.13 -13.67
C ALA A 605 -3.90 -19.35 -14.16
N ALA A 606 -4.02 -18.02 -14.30
CA ALA A 606 -2.93 -17.13 -14.69
C ALA A 606 -1.85 -16.95 -13.61
N ARG A 607 -2.05 -17.41 -12.36
CA ARG A 607 -1.00 -17.39 -11.32
C ARG A 607 0.25 -18.20 -11.72
N VAL A 608 0.11 -19.21 -12.58
CA VAL A 608 1.24 -19.97 -13.15
C VAL A 608 2.14 -19.09 -14.03
N LEU A 609 1.68 -17.92 -14.45
CA LEU A 609 2.49 -16.94 -15.17
C LEU A 609 3.31 -16.05 -14.22
N GLU A 610 2.99 -16.00 -12.92
CA GLU A 610 3.72 -15.15 -11.95
C GLU A 610 5.19 -15.59 -11.81
N ASP A 611 5.51 -16.86 -12.11
CA ASP A 611 6.88 -17.37 -12.20
C ASP A 611 7.77 -16.60 -13.21
N TYR A 612 7.18 -15.96 -14.22
CA TYR A 612 7.90 -15.15 -15.21
C TYR A 612 8.01 -13.67 -14.81
N ARG A 613 7.31 -13.20 -13.76
CA ARG A 613 7.35 -11.79 -13.30
C ARG A 613 8.76 -11.30 -13.02
N LYS A 614 9.62 -12.12 -12.43
CA LYS A 614 11.03 -11.80 -12.18
C LYS A 614 11.80 -11.35 -13.43
N VAL A 615 11.44 -11.86 -14.61
CA VAL A 615 12.04 -11.47 -15.90
C VAL A 615 11.48 -10.14 -16.38
N TRP A 616 10.18 -9.88 -16.13
CA TRP A 616 9.52 -8.62 -16.45
C TRP A 616 10.04 -7.47 -15.58
N GLU A 617 10.16 -7.69 -14.27
CA GLU A 617 10.67 -6.70 -13.32
C GLU A 617 12.15 -6.40 -13.57
N PHE A 618 12.95 -7.44 -13.85
CA PHE A 618 14.31 -7.28 -14.36
C PHE A 618 14.33 -6.42 -15.63
N GLY A 619 13.48 -6.68 -16.62
CA GLY A 619 13.41 -5.89 -17.86
C GLY A 619 13.02 -4.42 -17.69
N ARG A 620 12.52 -4.02 -16.51
CA ARG A 620 12.20 -2.63 -16.17
C ARG A 620 13.21 -1.96 -15.23
N ALA A 621 14.11 -2.73 -14.61
CA ALA A 621 15.09 -2.26 -13.63
C ALA A 621 16.55 -2.51 -14.04
N TRP A 622 16.79 -3.38 -15.02
CA TRP A 622 18.11 -3.66 -15.57
C TRP A 622 18.50 -2.60 -16.61
N ASP A 623 19.65 -1.99 -16.38
CA ASP A 623 20.28 -1.01 -17.25
C ASP A 623 21.61 -1.61 -17.74
N GLY A 624 21.74 -1.71 -19.08
CA GLY A 624 22.89 -2.32 -19.74
C GLY A 624 24.14 -1.44 -19.77
N ASP A 625 24.03 -0.16 -19.47
CA ASP A 625 25.15 0.78 -19.37
C ASP A 625 25.60 0.91 -17.92
N ALA A 626 24.66 0.95 -16.97
CA ALA A 626 24.98 0.85 -15.54
C ALA A 626 25.62 -0.50 -15.18
N TYR A 627 25.24 -1.60 -15.85
CA TYR A 627 25.92 -2.89 -15.73
C TYR A 627 27.37 -2.84 -16.25
N ALA A 628 27.60 -2.14 -17.37
CA ALA A 628 28.91 -2.02 -18.01
C ALA A 628 29.87 -1.08 -17.26
N ALA A 629 29.34 -0.07 -16.57
CA ALA A 629 30.11 0.90 -15.80
C ALA A 629 30.64 0.37 -14.44
N GLN A 630 30.24 -0.84 -14.04
CA GLN A 630 30.67 -1.47 -12.80
C GLN A 630 31.81 -2.48 -13.05
N PRO A 631 32.94 -2.42 -12.31
CA PRO A 631 33.96 -3.45 -12.40
C PRO A 631 33.40 -4.78 -11.88
N ARG A 632 33.51 -5.84 -12.69
CA ARG A 632 32.93 -7.17 -12.43
C ARG A 632 33.94 -8.27 -12.76
N GLY A 633 34.00 -9.29 -11.91
CA GLY A 633 34.88 -10.45 -12.15
C GLY A 633 34.28 -11.44 -13.15
N LEU A 634 35.13 -12.20 -13.85
CA LEU A 634 34.70 -13.26 -14.79
C LEU A 634 33.69 -14.23 -14.15
N ALA A 635 33.89 -14.61 -12.90
CA ALA A 635 32.99 -15.51 -12.17
C ALA A 635 31.56 -14.95 -11.99
N GLU A 636 31.41 -13.62 -11.96
CA GLU A 636 30.12 -12.95 -11.87
C GLU A 636 29.47 -12.83 -13.25
N ILE A 637 30.25 -12.46 -14.26
CA ILE A 637 29.81 -12.39 -15.66
C ILE A 637 29.33 -13.78 -16.14
N ARG A 638 30.08 -14.85 -15.83
CA ARG A 638 29.68 -16.26 -16.07
C ARG A 638 28.36 -16.60 -15.36
N ARG A 639 28.18 -16.19 -14.10
CA ARG A 639 26.94 -16.39 -13.33
C ARG A 639 25.76 -15.69 -13.99
N ASP A 640 25.91 -14.43 -14.37
CA ASP A 640 24.84 -13.61 -14.92
C ASP A 640 24.44 -14.08 -16.34
N LEU A 641 25.39 -14.53 -17.17
CA LEU A 641 25.13 -15.20 -18.45
C LEU A 641 24.36 -16.52 -18.26
N VAL A 642 24.68 -17.32 -17.23
CA VAL A 642 23.93 -18.54 -16.88
C VAL A 642 22.50 -18.21 -16.42
N VAL A 643 22.29 -17.12 -15.67
CA VAL A 643 20.96 -16.64 -15.29
C VAL A 643 20.14 -16.29 -16.53
N GLN A 644 20.66 -15.49 -17.46
CA GLN A 644 19.93 -15.14 -18.70
C GLN A 644 19.61 -16.39 -19.54
N ARG A 645 20.55 -17.33 -19.69
CA ARG A 645 20.33 -18.61 -20.38
C ARG A 645 19.22 -19.44 -19.70
N SER A 646 19.16 -19.44 -18.37
CA SER A 646 18.11 -20.13 -17.62
C SER A 646 16.73 -19.50 -17.82
N TRP A 647 16.65 -18.17 -17.88
CA TRP A 647 15.41 -17.43 -18.09
C TRP A 647 14.91 -17.53 -19.52
N LYS A 648 15.79 -17.52 -20.52
CA LYS A 648 15.45 -17.86 -21.91
C LYS A 648 14.82 -19.25 -22.01
N GLY A 649 15.45 -20.28 -21.43
CA GLY A 649 14.91 -21.64 -21.40
C GLY A 649 13.62 -21.79 -20.57
N LEU A 650 13.38 -20.91 -19.60
CA LEU A 650 12.12 -20.81 -18.86
C LEU A 650 11.01 -20.20 -19.74
N LEU A 651 11.28 -19.06 -20.40
CA LEU A 651 10.36 -18.41 -21.34
C LEU A 651 10.00 -19.31 -22.52
N GLU A 652 10.96 -20.06 -23.08
CA GLU A 652 10.70 -21.05 -24.14
C GLU A 652 9.61 -22.05 -23.73
N ARG A 653 9.61 -22.50 -22.47
CA ARG A 653 8.63 -23.43 -21.87
C ARG A 653 7.31 -22.77 -21.44
N MET A 654 7.22 -21.43 -21.45
CA MET A 654 6.01 -20.69 -21.05
C MET A 654 4.79 -21.12 -21.89
N LYS A 655 3.73 -21.57 -21.20
CA LYS A 655 2.44 -21.95 -21.79
C LYS A 655 1.70 -20.70 -22.27
N THR A 656 1.48 -20.61 -23.58
CA THR A 656 0.97 -19.39 -24.25
C THR A 656 -0.55 -19.28 -24.37
N SER A 657 -1.31 -20.30 -23.96
CA SER A 657 -2.78 -20.26 -23.96
C SER A 657 -3.33 -21.01 -22.76
N LEU A 658 -4.30 -20.41 -22.05
CA LEU A 658 -5.04 -21.00 -20.94
C LEU A 658 -6.54 -20.85 -21.21
N VAL A 659 -7.27 -21.95 -21.39
CA VAL A 659 -8.74 -21.92 -21.54
C VAL A 659 -9.39 -22.12 -20.18
N VAL A 660 -10.31 -21.22 -19.81
CA VAL A 660 -11.09 -21.26 -18.58
C VAL A 660 -12.53 -20.82 -18.87
N GLY A 661 -13.48 -21.76 -18.78
CA GLY A 661 -14.90 -21.50 -19.03
C GLY A 661 -15.15 -20.88 -20.41
N CYS A 662 -15.75 -19.68 -20.46
CA CYS A 662 -15.97 -18.93 -21.70
C CYS A 662 -14.75 -18.15 -22.22
N LEU A 663 -13.58 -18.23 -21.59
CA LEU A 663 -12.38 -17.43 -21.91
C LEU A 663 -11.23 -18.28 -22.44
N GLN A 664 -10.49 -17.77 -23.43
CA GLN A 664 -9.10 -18.13 -23.68
C GLN A 664 -8.20 -16.96 -23.31
N VAL A 665 -7.33 -17.17 -22.32
CA VAL A 665 -6.24 -16.24 -21.99
C VAL A 665 -5.08 -16.49 -22.95
N ASP A 666 -4.73 -15.51 -23.78
CA ASP A 666 -3.57 -15.54 -24.65
C ASP A 666 -2.37 -14.84 -23.99
N ALA A 667 -1.29 -15.58 -23.81
CA ALA A 667 -0.03 -15.10 -23.23
C ALA A 667 1.11 -15.03 -24.27
N LYS A 668 0.83 -15.19 -25.57
CA LYS A 668 1.82 -14.95 -26.63
C LYS A 668 2.36 -13.50 -26.62
N PRO A 669 1.55 -12.43 -26.41
CA PRO A 669 2.07 -11.07 -26.41
C PRO A 669 3.06 -10.84 -25.26
N LEU A 670 2.72 -11.30 -24.05
CA LEU A 670 3.60 -11.27 -22.89
C LEU A 670 4.89 -12.09 -23.11
N LYS A 671 4.82 -13.26 -23.74
CA LYS A 671 6.01 -14.03 -24.13
C LYS A 671 6.89 -13.27 -25.15
N ALA A 672 6.28 -12.54 -26.08
CA ALA A 672 6.98 -11.72 -27.06
C ALA A 672 7.59 -10.43 -26.46
N GLU A 673 7.03 -9.90 -25.37
CA GLU A 673 7.60 -8.81 -24.57
C GLU A 673 8.85 -9.28 -23.79
N LEU A 674 8.80 -10.47 -23.18
CA LEU A 674 9.85 -10.96 -22.28
C LEU A 674 11.07 -11.58 -22.99
N ILE A 675 10.90 -12.14 -24.19
CA ILE A 675 12.02 -12.75 -24.94
C ILE A 675 13.11 -11.71 -25.28
N PRO A 676 12.80 -10.54 -25.88
CA PRO A 676 13.78 -9.48 -26.16
C PRO A 676 14.55 -9.00 -24.93
N VAL A 677 13.92 -8.94 -23.75
CA VAL A 677 14.59 -8.55 -22.49
C VAL A 677 15.78 -9.49 -22.20
N THR A 678 15.54 -10.80 -22.18
CA THR A 678 16.60 -11.79 -21.91
C THR A 678 17.68 -11.80 -22.98
N GLN A 679 17.32 -11.54 -24.24
CA GLN A 679 18.25 -11.48 -25.36
C GLN A 679 19.14 -10.24 -25.30
N ALA A 680 18.55 -9.05 -25.13
CA ALA A 680 19.29 -7.79 -25.03
C ALA A 680 20.25 -7.78 -23.82
N ALA A 681 19.80 -8.32 -22.67
CA ALA A 681 20.66 -8.51 -21.51
C ALA A 681 21.81 -9.49 -21.79
N GLN A 682 21.53 -10.65 -22.40
CA GLN A 682 22.57 -11.61 -22.76
C GLN A 682 23.61 -11.00 -23.72
N GLU A 683 23.18 -10.32 -24.78
CA GLU A 683 24.10 -9.70 -25.75
C GLU A 683 24.91 -8.54 -25.13
N ARG A 684 24.33 -7.72 -24.26
CA ARG A 684 25.09 -6.66 -23.56
C ARG A 684 26.13 -7.24 -22.61
N ILE A 685 25.82 -8.30 -21.87
CA ILE A 685 26.77 -8.96 -20.97
C ILE A 685 27.91 -9.62 -21.77
N LYS A 686 27.64 -10.22 -22.93
CA LYS A 686 28.69 -10.70 -23.86
C LYS A 686 29.60 -9.58 -24.34
N LEU A 687 29.06 -8.39 -24.65
CA LEU A 687 29.86 -7.26 -25.10
C LEU A 687 30.77 -6.71 -23.99
N VAL A 688 30.30 -6.68 -22.74
CA VAL A 688 31.13 -6.31 -21.57
C VAL A 688 32.22 -7.35 -21.32
N LEU A 689 31.94 -8.65 -21.50
CA LEU A 689 32.96 -9.69 -21.43
C LEU A 689 34.01 -9.54 -22.54
N LEU A 690 33.60 -9.15 -23.76
CA LEU A 690 34.50 -8.94 -24.89
C LEU A 690 35.42 -7.70 -24.68
N SER A 691 34.89 -6.59 -24.16
CA SER A 691 35.72 -5.42 -23.84
C SER A 691 36.72 -5.72 -22.72
N LEU A 692 36.26 -6.40 -21.65
CA LEU A 692 37.12 -6.80 -20.53
C LEU A 692 38.22 -7.79 -20.98
N ALA A 693 37.89 -8.74 -21.87
CA ALA A 693 38.86 -9.69 -22.43
C ALA A 693 39.94 -8.97 -23.26
N ARG A 694 39.53 -8.06 -24.15
CA ARG A 694 40.47 -7.23 -24.93
C ARG A 694 41.37 -6.39 -24.03
N GLU A 695 40.80 -5.70 -23.05
CA GLU A 695 41.55 -4.77 -22.19
C GLU A 695 42.55 -5.52 -21.29
N ALA A 696 42.19 -6.72 -20.81
CA ALA A 696 43.12 -7.62 -20.14
C ALA A 696 44.20 -8.16 -21.09
N THR A 697 43.84 -8.53 -22.32
CA THR A 697 44.78 -9.03 -23.36
C THR A 697 45.83 -7.99 -23.71
N LEU A 698 45.42 -6.75 -23.97
CA LEU A 698 46.34 -5.66 -24.31
C LEU A 698 47.28 -5.33 -23.14
N ALA A 699 46.75 -5.21 -21.91
CA ALA A 699 47.57 -4.93 -20.74
C ALA A 699 48.58 -6.06 -20.44
N ALA A 700 48.18 -7.32 -20.58
CA ALA A 700 49.06 -8.46 -20.39
C ALA A 700 50.10 -8.59 -21.52
N LEU A 701 49.73 -8.25 -22.76
CA LEU A 701 50.65 -8.23 -23.90
C LEU A 701 51.74 -7.17 -23.72
N ASP A 702 51.36 -5.95 -23.31
CA ASP A 702 52.31 -4.85 -23.09
C ASP A 702 53.28 -5.16 -21.93
N ASP A 703 52.78 -5.70 -20.80
CA ASP A 703 53.61 -6.12 -19.66
C ASP A 703 54.57 -7.27 -20.03
N LEU A 704 54.08 -8.33 -20.69
CA LEU A 704 54.94 -9.43 -21.15
C LEU A 704 55.96 -8.98 -22.19
N THR A 705 55.59 -8.09 -23.12
CA THR A 705 56.52 -7.54 -24.13
C THR A 705 57.63 -6.71 -23.47
N ALA A 706 57.28 -5.88 -22.47
CA ALA A 706 58.27 -5.12 -21.70
C ALA A 706 59.21 -6.04 -20.90
N ARG A 707 58.67 -7.08 -20.25
CA ARG A 707 59.46 -8.08 -19.51
C ARG A 707 60.36 -8.91 -20.43
N VAL A 708 59.89 -9.31 -21.62
CA VAL A 708 60.70 -9.97 -22.66
C VAL A 708 61.85 -9.07 -23.09
N ALA A 709 61.62 -7.77 -23.32
CA ALA A 709 62.67 -6.83 -23.70
C ALA A 709 63.73 -6.64 -22.59
N GLN A 710 63.32 -6.58 -21.31
CA GLN A 710 64.24 -6.55 -20.16
C GLN A 710 65.04 -7.85 -20.06
N LEU A 711 64.35 -9.00 -20.09
CA LEU A 711 64.96 -10.33 -20.02
C LEU A 711 65.83 -10.67 -21.24
N ALA A 712 65.70 -9.98 -22.37
CA ALA A 712 66.57 -10.11 -23.54
C ALA A 712 67.88 -9.30 -23.44
N SER A 713 68.01 -8.39 -22.48
CA SER A 713 69.28 -7.69 -22.23
C SER A 713 70.36 -8.64 -21.72
N ARG A 714 71.62 -8.43 -22.12
CA ARG A 714 72.79 -9.24 -21.70
C ARG A 714 73.93 -8.29 -21.30
N PRO A 715 73.83 -7.60 -20.14
CA PRO A 715 74.82 -6.62 -19.72
C PRO A 715 76.17 -7.25 -19.36
N ALA A 716 77.26 -6.56 -19.70
CA ALA A 716 78.63 -7.08 -19.53
C ALA A 716 79.41 -6.48 -18.35
N THR A 717 78.93 -5.40 -17.74
CA THR A 717 79.51 -4.81 -16.52
C THR A 717 79.03 -5.58 -15.28
N LEU A 718 79.82 -5.56 -14.21
CA LEU A 718 79.49 -6.23 -12.95
C LEU A 718 78.13 -5.76 -12.39
N ASP A 719 77.95 -4.45 -12.22
CA ASP A 719 76.71 -3.84 -11.72
C ASP A 719 75.50 -4.17 -12.61
N GLY A 720 75.73 -4.24 -13.93
CA GLY A 720 74.71 -4.61 -14.92
C GLY A 720 74.31 -6.09 -14.82
N TYR A 721 75.29 -6.99 -14.67
CA TYR A 721 75.05 -8.41 -14.41
C TYR A 721 74.32 -8.63 -13.09
N MET A 722 74.72 -7.93 -12.02
CA MET A 722 74.09 -8.03 -10.70
C MET A 722 72.66 -7.47 -10.69
N GLY A 723 72.41 -6.36 -11.39
CA GLY A 723 71.07 -5.83 -11.64
C GLY A 723 70.20 -6.78 -12.46
N TYR A 724 70.76 -7.43 -13.50
CA TYR A 724 70.04 -8.44 -14.28
C TYR A 724 69.73 -9.69 -13.43
N LEU A 725 70.66 -10.15 -12.58
CA LEU A 725 70.45 -11.29 -11.68
C LEU A 725 69.29 -11.03 -10.71
N ALA A 726 69.26 -9.88 -10.05
CA ALA A 726 68.18 -9.50 -9.14
C ALA A 726 66.82 -9.39 -9.88
N MET A 727 66.81 -8.78 -11.07
CA MET A 727 65.62 -8.70 -11.92
C MET A 727 65.13 -10.09 -12.37
N HIS A 728 66.03 -10.97 -12.81
CA HIS A 728 65.71 -12.32 -13.27
C HIS A 728 65.09 -13.17 -12.16
N LEU A 729 65.62 -13.09 -10.93
CA LEU A 729 65.04 -13.74 -9.75
C LEU A 729 63.60 -13.25 -9.48
N GLN A 730 63.33 -11.95 -9.55
CA GLN A 730 61.96 -11.42 -9.43
C GLN A 730 61.04 -11.96 -10.54
N GLN A 731 61.50 -12.01 -11.79
CA GLN A 731 60.72 -12.56 -12.90
C GLN A 731 60.41 -14.06 -12.73
N ILE A 732 61.25 -14.85 -12.04
CA ILE A 732 60.98 -16.26 -11.71
C ILE A 732 59.81 -16.40 -10.73
N GLU A 733 59.67 -15.48 -9.76
CA GLU A 733 58.55 -15.44 -8.81
C GLU A 733 57.26 -14.97 -9.50
N ASP A 734 57.31 -13.81 -10.18
CA ASP A 734 56.20 -13.21 -10.91
C ASP A 734 55.59 -14.16 -11.95
N ARG A 735 56.42 -15.01 -12.60
CA ARG A 735 56.01 -15.99 -13.62
C ARG A 735 54.76 -16.78 -13.24
N ARG A 736 54.60 -17.20 -11.98
CA ARG A 736 53.41 -17.99 -11.56
C ARG A 736 52.14 -17.17 -11.65
N GLN A 737 52.20 -15.88 -11.32
CA GLN A 737 51.08 -14.95 -11.41
C GLN A 737 50.81 -14.57 -12.87
N LEU A 738 51.84 -14.28 -13.66
CA LEU A 738 51.71 -13.94 -15.09
C LEU A 738 51.03 -15.06 -15.89
N VAL A 739 51.44 -16.32 -15.70
CA VAL A 739 50.80 -17.49 -16.32
C VAL A 739 49.34 -17.63 -15.86
N ALA A 740 49.03 -17.33 -14.60
CA ALA A 740 47.65 -17.37 -14.08
C ALA A 740 46.77 -16.20 -14.59
N THR A 741 47.36 -15.06 -14.95
CA THR A 741 46.66 -13.95 -15.61
C THR A 741 46.32 -14.31 -17.05
N CYS A 742 47.28 -14.85 -17.82
CA CYS A 742 47.02 -15.33 -19.19
C CYS A 742 45.97 -16.43 -19.20
N GLY A 743 46.08 -17.41 -18.29
CA GLY A 743 45.08 -18.47 -18.14
C GLY A 743 43.68 -17.97 -17.76
N GLN A 744 43.53 -16.80 -17.12
CA GLN A 744 42.22 -16.16 -16.92
C GLN A 744 41.70 -15.50 -18.20
N ILE A 745 42.58 -14.96 -19.04
CA ILE A 745 42.23 -14.37 -20.33
C ILE A 745 41.75 -15.48 -21.29
N ASP A 746 42.45 -16.63 -21.35
CA ASP A 746 41.99 -17.83 -22.07
C ASP A 746 40.55 -18.21 -21.65
N ASP A 747 40.32 -18.27 -20.33
CA ASP A 747 39.02 -18.58 -19.69
C ASP A 747 37.91 -17.57 -20.08
N MET A 748 38.27 -16.33 -20.47
CA MET A 748 37.34 -15.30 -20.97
C MET A 748 36.99 -15.52 -22.45
N TYR A 749 37.97 -15.84 -23.32
CA TYR A 749 37.70 -16.15 -24.72
C TYR A 749 36.93 -17.48 -24.88
N ASP A 750 37.25 -18.50 -24.08
CA ASP A 750 36.45 -19.73 -23.98
C ASP A 750 35.01 -19.46 -23.54
N SER A 751 34.80 -18.50 -22.63
CA SER A 751 33.45 -18.07 -22.22
C SER A 751 32.67 -17.40 -23.34
N LEU A 752 33.35 -16.57 -24.15
CA LEU A 752 32.75 -15.92 -25.32
C LEU A 752 32.37 -16.96 -26.39
N ALA A 753 33.24 -17.93 -26.67
CA ALA A 753 32.99 -19.04 -27.59
C ALA A 753 31.83 -19.93 -27.11
N ALA A 754 31.80 -20.32 -25.83
CA ALA A 754 30.74 -21.13 -25.23
C ALA A 754 29.35 -20.46 -25.21
N HIS A 755 29.30 -19.14 -25.44
CA HIS A 755 28.07 -18.35 -25.60
C HIS A 755 27.82 -17.87 -27.04
N GLU A 756 28.51 -18.45 -28.03
CA GLU A 756 28.37 -18.17 -29.47
C GLU A 756 28.68 -16.71 -29.86
N GLN A 757 29.49 -16.00 -29.05
CA GLN A 757 29.90 -14.64 -29.39
C GLN A 757 31.01 -14.66 -30.44
N LYS A 758 30.82 -13.90 -31.53
CA LYS A 758 31.86 -13.72 -32.55
C LYS A 758 32.91 -12.75 -32.03
N VAL A 759 34.07 -13.29 -31.67
CA VAL A 759 35.30 -12.52 -31.44
C VAL A 759 35.76 -11.91 -32.79
N PRO A 760 36.04 -10.60 -32.88
CA PRO A 760 36.58 -10.00 -34.10
C PRO A 760 38.00 -10.53 -34.38
N THR A 761 38.36 -10.69 -35.66
CA THR A 761 39.67 -11.26 -36.04
C THR A 761 40.87 -10.50 -35.47
N ALA A 762 40.77 -9.17 -35.32
CA ALA A 762 41.84 -8.37 -34.71
C ALA A 762 42.02 -8.67 -33.20
N GLU A 763 40.94 -8.98 -32.49
CA GLU A 763 40.97 -9.35 -31.07
C GLU A 763 41.49 -10.78 -30.88
N GLN A 764 41.19 -11.68 -31.82
CA GLN A 764 41.75 -13.05 -31.85
C GLN A 764 43.26 -13.00 -32.10
N VAL A 765 43.72 -12.22 -33.09
CA VAL A 765 45.16 -12.04 -33.33
C VAL A 765 45.86 -11.51 -32.08
N LYS A 766 45.25 -10.61 -31.31
CA LYS A 766 45.85 -10.12 -30.05
C LYS A 766 45.90 -11.17 -28.93
N HIS A 767 44.97 -12.12 -28.91
CA HIS A 767 45.00 -13.27 -28.00
C HIS A 767 46.07 -14.30 -28.42
N ASP A 768 46.23 -14.50 -29.73
CA ASP A 768 47.27 -15.37 -30.30
C ASP A 768 48.67 -14.74 -30.05
N ASP A 769 48.82 -13.42 -30.27
CA ASP A 769 50.01 -12.62 -29.92
C ASP A 769 50.38 -12.75 -28.44
N LEU A 770 49.38 -12.74 -27.52
CA LEU A 770 49.59 -12.89 -26.08
C LEU A 770 50.15 -14.28 -25.74
N THR A 771 49.67 -15.31 -26.44
CA THR A 771 50.14 -16.69 -26.28
C THR A 771 51.61 -16.82 -26.72
N GLU A 772 51.99 -16.17 -27.83
CA GLU A 772 53.37 -16.10 -28.30
C GLU A 772 54.26 -15.28 -27.35
N ALA A 773 53.79 -14.13 -26.84
CA ALA A 773 54.50 -13.32 -25.87
C ALA A 773 54.78 -14.07 -24.55
N LEU A 774 53.81 -14.86 -24.06
CA LEU A 774 54.00 -15.69 -22.87
C LEU A 774 55.03 -16.81 -23.10
N ALA A 775 55.03 -17.44 -24.29
CA ALA A 775 56.04 -18.43 -24.67
C ALA A 775 57.44 -17.79 -24.76
N SER A 776 57.54 -16.60 -25.37
CA SER A 776 58.78 -15.81 -25.46
C SER A 776 59.32 -15.41 -24.08
N PHE A 777 58.45 -15.00 -23.14
CA PHE A 777 58.81 -14.72 -21.75
C PHE A 777 59.37 -15.95 -21.03
N GLN A 778 58.74 -17.13 -21.20
CA GLN A 778 59.24 -18.38 -20.62
C GLN A 778 60.58 -18.81 -21.24
N GLN A 779 60.77 -18.58 -22.54
CA GLN A 779 62.03 -18.83 -23.24
C GLN A 779 63.14 -17.90 -22.75
N GLN A 780 62.91 -16.58 -22.67
CA GLN A 780 63.91 -15.63 -22.19
C GLN A 780 64.25 -15.82 -20.70
N LEU A 781 63.29 -16.28 -19.88
CA LEU A 781 63.61 -16.73 -18.51
C LEU A 781 64.55 -17.94 -18.50
N ALA A 782 64.41 -18.89 -19.41
CA ALA A 782 65.29 -20.06 -19.51
C ALA A 782 66.68 -19.67 -20.03
N GLU A 783 66.76 -18.98 -21.17
CA GLU A 783 68.03 -18.51 -21.77
C GLU A 783 68.79 -17.55 -20.83
N GLY A 784 68.08 -16.65 -20.14
CA GLY A 784 68.65 -15.76 -19.14
C GLY A 784 69.23 -16.53 -17.94
N LYS A 785 68.63 -17.67 -17.57
CA LYS A 785 69.16 -18.53 -16.49
C LYS A 785 70.44 -19.23 -16.92
N GLU A 786 70.51 -19.73 -18.15
CA GLU A 786 71.70 -20.38 -18.69
C GLU A 786 72.86 -19.36 -18.82
N TRP A 787 72.59 -18.17 -19.37
CA TRP A 787 73.57 -17.08 -19.42
C TRP A 787 74.07 -16.63 -18.03
N LEU A 788 73.16 -16.51 -17.04
CA LEU A 788 73.54 -16.23 -15.65
C LEU A 788 74.43 -17.33 -15.07
N ALA A 789 74.16 -18.61 -15.35
CA ALA A 789 74.97 -19.72 -14.86
C ALA A 789 76.37 -19.73 -15.49
N ASP A 790 76.48 -19.46 -16.80
CA ASP A 790 77.75 -19.42 -17.52
C ASP A 790 78.63 -18.23 -17.09
N ALA A 791 78.03 -17.05 -16.83
CA ALA A 791 78.76 -15.84 -16.43
C ALA A 791 79.03 -15.73 -14.92
N LYS A 792 78.33 -16.48 -14.05
CA LYS A 792 78.51 -16.42 -12.58
C LYS A 792 79.97 -16.59 -12.11
N PRO A 793 80.82 -17.49 -12.65
CA PRO A 793 82.20 -17.65 -12.17
C PRO A 793 83.05 -16.40 -12.39
N ASP A 794 83.02 -15.83 -13.59
CA ASP A 794 83.85 -14.69 -13.97
C ASP A 794 83.42 -13.41 -13.22
N GLN A 795 82.11 -13.23 -13.00
CA GLN A 795 81.58 -12.08 -12.27
C GLN A 795 81.84 -12.18 -10.76
N ILE A 796 81.85 -13.39 -10.17
CA ILE A 796 82.32 -13.58 -8.79
C ILE A 796 83.80 -13.26 -8.67
N ALA A 797 84.64 -13.68 -9.62
CA ALA A 797 86.07 -13.36 -9.62
C ALA A 797 86.31 -11.84 -9.75
N ALA A 798 85.54 -11.15 -10.59
CA ALA A 798 85.58 -9.69 -10.71
C ALA A 798 85.16 -8.97 -9.42
N LEU A 799 84.08 -9.43 -8.78
CA LEU A 799 83.59 -8.89 -7.50
C LEU A 799 84.62 -9.08 -6.37
N GLN A 800 85.20 -10.27 -6.25
CA GLN A 800 86.24 -10.56 -5.25
C GLN A 800 87.51 -9.73 -5.50
N ALA A 801 87.89 -9.49 -6.76
CA ALA A 801 88.99 -8.60 -7.10
C ALA A 801 88.71 -7.14 -6.73
N ALA A 802 87.49 -6.64 -6.95
CA ALA A 802 87.09 -5.27 -6.60
C ALA A 802 87.09 -5.03 -5.07
N VAL A 803 86.58 -5.99 -4.29
CA VAL A 803 86.66 -5.95 -2.81
C VAL A 803 88.10 -5.98 -2.33
N ALA A 804 88.94 -6.84 -2.90
CA ALA A 804 90.36 -6.94 -2.52
C ALA A 804 91.16 -5.67 -2.87
N ASP A 805 90.83 -4.98 -3.97
CA ASP A 805 91.49 -3.71 -4.32
C ASP A 805 91.03 -2.56 -3.42
N ALA A 806 89.72 -2.46 -3.14
CA ALA A 806 89.19 -1.47 -2.20
C ALA A 806 89.79 -1.64 -0.78
N ASN A 807 89.90 -2.87 -0.29
CA ASN A 807 90.56 -3.15 1.00
C ASN A 807 92.06 -2.79 0.99
N ARG A 808 92.79 -3.04 -0.12
CA ARG A 808 94.18 -2.56 -0.24
C ARG A 808 94.26 -1.04 -0.17
N GLN A 809 93.39 -0.32 -0.87
CA GLN A 809 93.40 1.15 -0.86
C GLN A 809 93.18 1.69 0.57
N LEU A 810 92.32 1.04 1.37
CA LEU A 810 92.12 1.37 2.77
C LEU A 810 93.35 1.08 3.65
N GLU A 811 94.03 -0.06 3.44
CA GLU A 811 95.29 -0.40 4.11
C GLU A 811 96.42 0.59 3.78
N ASP A 812 96.60 0.95 2.49
CA ASP A 812 97.60 1.92 2.03
C ASP A 812 97.32 3.33 2.60
N MET A 813 96.05 3.75 2.68
CA MET A 813 95.65 5.01 3.31
C MET A 813 95.94 5.00 4.83
N ALA A 814 95.60 3.92 5.54
CA ALA A 814 95.89 3.78 6.97
C ALA A 814 97.39 3.80 7.29
N ALA A 815 98.21 3.22 6.40
CA ALA A 815 99.67 3.27 6.50
C ALA A 815 100.22 4.70 6.31
N SER A 816 99.65 5.48 5.38
CA SER A 816 100.15 6.82 5.06
C SER A 816 100.11 7.79 6.26
N LEU A 817 99.08 7.69 7.11
CA LEU A 817 98.86 8.52 8.31
C LEU A 817 99.95 8.42 9.37
N HIS A 818 100.79 7.38 9.30
CA HIS A 818 101.92 7.13 10.20
C HIS A 818 103.25 7.70 9.63
N SER A 819 103.19 8.58 8.62
CA SER A 819 104.35 9.06 7.89
C SER A 819 104.14 10.46 7.29
N GLY A 820 105.25 11.11 6.89
CA GLY A 820 105.20 12.42 6.23
C GLY A 820 104.69 13.54 7.15
N THR A 821 103.98 14.51 6.56
CA THR A 821 103.48 15.72 7.24
C THR A 821 102.55 15.43 8.42
N TYR A 822 101.81 14.31 8.40
CA TYR A 822 100.88 13.94 9.48
C TYR A 822 101.56 13.70 10.84
N ILE A 823 102.88 13.45 10.87
CA ILE A 823 103.65 13.22 12.10
C ILE A 823 104.76 14.26 12.33
N ASP A 824 104.85 15.28 11.48
CA ASP A 824 105.84 16.36 11.61
C ASP A 824 105.31 17.45 12.55
N ALA A 825 105.99 17.70 13.66
CA ALA A 825 105.58 18.75 14.61
C ALA A 825 105.62 20.15 13.98
N GLU A 826 106.48 20.41 13.00
CA GLU A 826 106.72 21.75 12.45
C GLU A 826 105.82 22.07 11.24
N ALA A 827 105.00 21.12 10.77
CA ALA A 827 104.10 21.34 9.65
C ALA A 827 102.98 22.35 9.97
N ASP A 828 102.39 22.93 8.93
CA ASP A 828 101.29 23.89 9.05
C ASP A 828 99.99 23.16 9.46
N PRO A 829 99.37 23.49 10.61
CA PRO A 829 98.11 22.89 11.02
C PRO A 829 96.94 23.14 10.05
N GLU A 830 96.96 24.19 9.22
CA GLU A 830 95.90 24.41 8.23
C GLU A 830 96.03 23.45 7.04
N GLU A 831 97.22 23.33 6.44
CA GLU A 831 97.47 22.43 5.30
C GLU A 831 97.22 20.96 5.68
N VAL A 832 97.71 20.52 6.84
CA VAL A 832 97.59 19.12 7.27
C VAL A 832 96.15 18.73 7.59
N VAL A 833 95.34 19.65 8.16
CA VAL A 833 93.91 19.41 8.40
C VAL A 833 93.15 19.28 7.06
N ALA A 834 93.43 20.12 6.07
CA ALA A 834 92.78 20.07 4.76
C ALA A 834 93.06 18.75 4.00
N ASP A 835 94.31 18.26 4.03
CA ASP A 835 94.66 16.97 3.42
C ASP A 835 93.98 15.78 4.14
N LEU A 836 93.80 15.85 5.47
CA LEU A 836 93.09 14.85 6.25
C LEU A 836 91.57 14.83 5.94
N GLU A 837 90.94 15.99 5.74
CA GLU A 837 89.55 16.06 5.24
C GLU A 837 89.42 15.43 3.84
N GLY A 838 90.37 15.73 2.95
CA GLY A 838 90.48 15.13 1.62
C GLY A 838 90.74 13.62 1.63
N MET A 839 91.30 13.08 2.71
CA MET A 839 91.45 11.63 2.94
C MET A 839 90.16 11.01 3.46
N LEU A 840 89.50 11.62 4.46
CA LEU A 840 88.24 11.15 5.04
C LEU A 840 87.13 11.02 3.98
N GLN A 841 87.04 11.96 3.03
CA GLN A 841 86.10 11.87 1.91
C GLN A 841 86.33 10.63 1.03
N ARG A 842 87.59 10.22 0.82
CA ARG A 842 87.94 9.03 0.03
C ARG A 842 87.62 7.73 0.78
N LEU A 843 87.83 7.70 2.10
CA LEU A 843 87.41 6.57 2.95
C LEU A 843 85.89 6.34 2.85
N GLY A 844 85.09 7.41 2.93
CA GLY A 844 83.64 7.33 2.76
C GLY A 844 83.22 6.73 1.42
N GLY A 845 83.81 7.20 0.31
CA GLY A 845 83.53 6.65 -1.03
C GLY A 845 83.92 5.17 -1.20
N LEU A 846 85.03 4.73 -0.58
CA LEU A 846 85.41 3.32 -0.53
C LEU A 846 84.45 2.50 0.35
N GLY A 847 83.92 3.08 1.42
CA GLY A 847 82.88 2.47 2.27
C GLY A 847 81.55 2.26 1.53
N GLU A 848 81.10 3.23 0.72
CA GLU A 848 79.91 3.08 -0.14
C GLU A 848 80.10 1.98 -1.21
N ALA A 849 81.31 1.89 -1.80
CA ALA A 849 81.67 0.85 -2.75
C ALA A 849 81.66 -0.54 -2.10
N LEU A 850 82.31 -0.71 -0.95
CA LEU A 850 82.30 -1.98 -0.18
C LEU A 850 80.89 -2.35 0.29
N GLY A 851 80.08 -1.38 0.72
CA GLY A 851 78.66 -1.60 1.06
C GLY A 851 77.84 -2.11 -0.13
N THR A 852 78.12 -1.62 -1.34
CA THR A 852 77.51 -2.10 -2.58
C THR A 852 78.01 -3.51 -2.93
N TYR A 853 79.31 -3.76 -2.84
CA TYR A 853 79.89 -5.08 -3.08
C TYR A 853 79.41 -6.14 -2.08
N ASN A 854 79.14 -5.78 -0.83
CA ASN A 854 78.54 -6.67 0.17
C ASN A 854 77.09 -7.06 -0.16
N GLN A 855 76.29 -6.14 -0.72
CA GLN A 855 74.97 -6.49 -1.28
C GLN A 855 75.12 -7.46 -2.46
N TYR A 856 76.12 -7.26 -3.31
CA TYR A 856 76.41 -8.15 -4.44
C TYR A 856 76.87 -9.54 -3.97
N LEU A 857 77.75 -9.64 -2.97
CA LEU A 857 78.19 -10.92 -2.39
C LEU A 857 77.00 -11.71 -1.83
N SER A 858 76.07 -11.04 -1.14
CA SER A 858 74.83 -11.66 -0.67
C SER A 858 73.96 -12.19 -1.81
N LEU A 859 73.87 -11.49 -2.95
CA LEU A 859 73.09 -11.89 -4.13
C LEU A 859 73.67 -13.11 -4.89
N VAL A 860 74.96 -13.45 -4.69
CA VAL A 860 75.60 -14.63 -5.31
C VAL A 860 75.83 -15.80 -4.35
N ASP A 861 75.32 -15.74 -3.11
CA ASP A 861 75.58 -16.69 -2.03
C ASP A 861 77.07 -16.75 -1.63
N GLN A 862 77.71 -15.59 -1.46
CA GLN A 862 79.09 -15.45 -0.95
C GLN A 862 79.12 -14.73 0.40
N PRO A 863 80.10 -15.01 1.28
CA PRO A 863 80.24 -14.29 2.53
C PRO A 863 80.56 -12.81 2.26
N PRO A 864 79.96 -11.87 3.02
CA PRO A 864 80.33 -10.45 2.94
C PRO A 864 81.71 -10.21 3.55
N ASP A 865 82.34 -9.11 3.14
CA ASP A 865 83.49 -8.54 3.82
C ASP A 865 83.08 -7.94 5.19
N GLU A 866 83.88 -8.18 6.23
CA GLU A 866 83.59 -7.77 7.61
C GLU A 866 83.90 -6.28 7.89
N GLY A 867 84.39 -5.52 6.91
CA GLY A 867 84.68 -4.08 7.03
C GLY A 867 85.94 -3.75 7.83
N GLY A 868 86.79 -4.74 8.11
CA GLY A 868 87.92 -4.61 9.03
C GLY A 868 88.95 -3.55 8.62
N ALA A 869 89.29 -3.48 7.33
CA ALA A 869 90.23 -2.47 6.80
C ALA A 869 89.64 -1.05 6.90
N LEU A 870 88.36 -0.89 6.57
CA LEU A 870 87.65 0.39 6.66
C LEU A 870 87.61 0.90 8.11
N MET A 871 87.21 0.05 9.05
CA MET A 871 87.12 0.41 10.48
C MET A 871 88.48 0.79 11.07
N MET A 872 89.58 0.21 10.59
CA MET A 872 90.93 0.63 10.98
C MET A 872 91.33 1.97 10.36
N ALA A 873 91.10 2.15 9.06
CA ALA A 873 91.46 3.37 8.33
C ALA A 873 90.67 4.60 8.82
N GLU A 874 89.35 4.50 8.99
CA GLU A 874 88.49 5.56 9.54
C GLU A 874 88.92 5.97 10.95
N LYS A 875 89.22 4.99 11.81
CA LYS A 875 89.64 5.23 13.19
C LYS A 875 90.97 5.97 13.25
N GLU A 876 91.96 5.56 12.45
CA GLU A 876 93.27 6.22 12.44
C GLU A 876 93.16 7.63 11.84
N ALA A 877 92.47 7.77 10.70
CA ALA A 877 92.28 9.07 10.03
C ALA A 877 91.59 10.08 10.96
N ASN A 878 90.50 9.67 11.63
CA ASN A 878 89.82 10.54 12.58
C ASN A 878 90.66 10.84 13.83
N THR A 879 91.46 9.89 14.32
CA THR A 879 92.37 10.13 15.47
C THR A 879 93.43 11.17 15.12
N ARG A 880 94.03 11.06 13.92
CA ARG A 880 95.03 11.99 13.40
C ARG A 880 94.43 13.37 13.11
N TYR A 881 93.24 13.41 12.50
CA TYR A 881 92.49 14.64 12.22
C TYR A 881 92.13 15.42 13.49
N GLN A 882 91.55 14.76 14.51
CA GLN A 882 91.17 15.43 15.77
C GLN A 882 92.35 16.02 16.53
N LEU A 883 93.55 15.42 16.40
CA LEU A 883 94.78 15.94 17.00
C LEU A 883 95.26 17.22 16.32
N TRP A 884 95.36 17.20 14.98
CA TRP A 884 95.77 18.36 14.18
C TRP A 884 94.77 19.51 14.24
N LEU A 885 93.46 19.20 14.20
CA LEU A 885 92.37 20.15 14.40
C LEU A 885 92.50 20.86 15.76
N SER A 886 92.75 20.11 16.83
CA SER A 886 92.93 20.68 18.17
C SER A 886 94.13 21.63 18.27
N LEU A 887 95.21 21.38 17.51
CA LEU A 887 96.39 22.26 17.44
C LEU A 887 96.07 23.54 16.66
N ARG A 888 95.48 23.42 15.47
CA ARG A 888 95.06 24.56 14.65
C ARG A 888 94.12 25.49 15.41
N ASP A 889 93.06 24.92 15.99
CA ASP A 889 91.99 25.70 16.61
C ASP A 889 92.47 26.42 17.87
N PHE A 890 93.33 25.81 18.70
CA PHE A 890 93.93 26.50 19.85
C PHE A 890 94.92 27.59 19.43
N MET A 891 95.72 27.39 18.38
CA MET A 891 96.59 28.43 17.85
C MET A 891 95.78 29.64 17.33
N ALA A 892 94.60 29.41 16.76
CA ALA A 892 93.69 30.48 16.34
C ALA A 892 93.07 31.22 17.54
N SER A 893 92.47 30.52 18.51
CA SER A 893 91.86 31.15 19.70
C SER A 893 92.87 31.92 20.56
N SER A 894 94.07 31.36 20.78
CA SER A 894 95.13 32.03 21.56
C SER A 894 95.68 33.29 20.88
N ALA A 895 95.66 33.34 19.55
CA ALA A 895 95.97 34.54 18.78
C ALA A 895 94.86 35.61 18.91
N SER A 896 93.59 35.27 18.69
CA SER A 896 92.50 36.26 18.79
C SER A 896 92.43 36.92 20.17
N TRP A 897 92.47 36.13 21.24
CA TRP A 897 92.44 36.65 22.63
C TRP A 897 93.61 37.57 22.99
N THR A 898 94.73 37.54 22.25
CA THR A 898 95.91 38.36 22.55
C THR A 898 96.14 39.48 21.55
N GLU A 899 95.75 39.33 20.29
CA GLU A 899 95.99 40.32 19.23
C GLU A 899 94.80 41.25 18.96
N GLU A 900 93.57 40.84 19.29
CA GLU A 900 92.37 41.70 19.16
C GLU A 900 92.26 42.75 20.28
N ALA A 901 91.36 43.71 20.10
CA ALA A 901 91.19 44.84 21.00
C ALA A 901 90.56 44.42 22.35
N VAL A 902 91.07 44.99 23.46
CA VAL A 902 90.54 44.74 24.82
C VAL A 902 89.22 45.48 25.04
N LEU A 903 89.04 46.64 24.40
CA LEU A 903 87.85 47.50 24.53
C LEU A 903 87.18 47.75 23.17
N ASP A 904 85.87 48.01 23.21
CA ASP A 904 85.09 48.52 22.08
C ASP A 904 85.16 50.06 21.93
N ASP A 905 84.58 50.60 20.86
CA ASP A 905 84.56 52.03 20.54
C ASP A 905 83.81 52.92 21.56
N ASP A 906 82.97 52.34 22.43
CA ASP A 906 82.26 53.00 23.52
C ASP A 906 82.92 52.76 24.89
N GLY A 907 84.02 51.99 24.93
CA GLY A 907 84.78 51.68 26.13
C GLY A 907 84.25 50.50 26.96
N GLY A 908 83.35 49.70 26.39
CA GLY A 908 82.98 48.39 26.93
C GLY A 908 84.11 47.38 26.78
N LEU A 909 84.09 46.33 27.60
CA LEU A 909 85.12 45.28 27.62
C LEU A 909 84.74 44.14 26.65
N LEU A 910 85.66 43.79 25.74
CA LEU A 910 85.47 42.71 24.76
C LEU A 910 85.92 41.31 25.26
N LEU A 911 86.73 41.25 26.33
CA LEU A 911 87.26 39.99 26.87
C LEU A 911 86.27 39.28 27.81
N GLU A 912 85.70 38.15 27.39
CA GLU A 912 84.90 37.28 28.28
C GLU A 912 85.80 36.26 29.02
N ILE A 913 86.26 36.65 30.23
CA ILE A 913 87.29 35.90 30.97
C ILE A 913 86.95 34.43 31.28
N GLU A 914 85.69 34.12 31.59
CA GLU A 914 85.30 32.75 31.92
C GLU A 914 85.16 31.86 30.67
N ALA A 915 84.89 32.43 29.49
CA ALA A 915 84.92 31.70 28.23
C ALA A 915 86.37 31.33 27.86
N ILE A 916 87.29 32.31 27.93
CA ILE A 916 88.73 32.10 27.71
C ILE A 916 89.26 31.03 28.68
N ARG A 917 88.92 31.11 29.98
CA ARG A 917 89.29 30.10 30.98
C ARG A 917 88.78 28.70 30.60
N ALA A 918 87.52 28.59 30.18
CA ALA A 918 86.90 27.32 29.85
C ALA A 918 87.56 26.66 28.62
N GLU A 919 87.82 27.42 27.55
CA GLU A 919 88.50 26.90 26.37
C GLU A 919 89.95 26.49 26.67
N VAL A 920 90.74 27.33 27.37
CA VAL A 920 92.13 27.01 27.73
C VAL A 920 92.23 25.70 28.52
N GLU A 921 91.28 25.41 29.43
CA GLU A 921 91.26 24.14 30.16
C GLU A 921 90.68 22.97 29.33
N GLU A 922 89.78 23.22 28.38
CA GLU A 922 89.38 22.20 27.40
C GLU A 922 90.55 21.76 26.53
N TYR A 923 91.31 22.71 25.97
CA TYR A 923 92.49 22.41 25.15
C TYR A 923 93.64 21.80 25.97
N ALA A 924 93.83 22.20 27.23
CA ALA A 924 94.72 21.50 28.15
C ALA A 924 94.26 20.04 28.38
N SER A 925 92.95 19.81 28.50
CA SER A 925 92.37 18.47 28.60
C SER A 925 92.58 17.65 27.33
N LYS A 926 92.47 18.27 26.13
CA LYS A 926 92.78 17.64 24.83
C LYS A 926 94.27 17.27 24.74
N ALA A 927 95.18 18.21 25.03
CA ALA A 927 96.62 18.01 25.05
C ALA A 927 97.05 16.89 26.02
N TYR A 928 96.48 16.87 27.23
CA TYR A 928 96.73 15.81 28.21
C TYR A 928 96.20 14.44 27.76
N LYS A 929 95.05 14.38 27.06
CA LYS A 929 94.53 13.12 26.48
C LYS A 929 95.43 12.62 25.35
N ALA A 930 95.87 13.51 24.45
CA ALA A 930 96.77 13.17 23.34
C ALA A 930 98.11 12.60 23.84
N SER A 931 98.82 13.36 24.68
CA SER A 931 100.10 12.94 25.28
C SER A 931 99.99 11.73 26.22
N LYS A 932 98.79 11.38 26.70
CA LYS A 932 98.52 10.13 27.43
C LYS A 932 98.24 8.95 26.51
N ALA A 933 97.61 9.16 25.35
CA ALA A 933 97.33 8.13 24.36
C ALA A 933 98.61 7.72 23.59
N HIS A 934 99.38 8.72 23.15
CA HIS A 934 100.63 8.55 22.43
C HIS A 934 101.71 9.41 23.13
N LYS A 935 102.56 8.76 23.93
CA LYS A 935 103.49 9.44 24.85
C LYS A 935 104.59 10.27 24.18
N ASP A 936 104.84 10.01 22.92
CA ASP A 936 105.95 10.55 22.13
C ASP A 936 105.46 11.05 20.75
N ASP A 937 104.16 11.37 20.60
CA ASP A 937 103.62 11.96 19.35
C ASP A 937 104.00 13.45 19.27
N PRO A 938 104.78 13.88 18.26
CA PRO A 938 105.32 15.25 18.20
C PRO A 938 104.25 16.34 18.14
N VAL A 939 103.12 16.07 17.48
CA VAL A 939 102.00 17.02 17.33
C VAL A 939 101.26 17.18 18.66
N GLY A 940 101.10 16.08 19.40
CA GLY A 940 100.55 16.07 20.76
C GLY A 940 101.44 16.75 21.80
N VAL A 941 102.75 16.83 21.55
CA VAL A 941 103.69 17.64 22.36
C VAL A 941 103.54 19.13 22.02
N ARG A 942 103.60 19.52 20.75
CA ARG A 942 103.43 20.93 20.31
C ARG A 942 102.11 21.54 20.80
N LEU A 943 100.99 20.81 20.71
CA LEU A 943 99.70 21.24 21.27
C LEU A 943 99.76 21.48 22.79
N LYS A 944 100.54 20.69 23.54
CA LYS A 944 100.70 20.90 24.98
C LYS A 944 101.54 22.13 25.29
N GLU A 945 102.62 22.35 24.55
CA GLU A 945 103.54 23.47 24.75
C GLU A 945 102.83 24.81 24.54
N VAL A 946 102.13 24.99 23.42
CA VAL A 946 101.37 26.24 23.14
C VAL A 946 100.27 26.50 24.20
N VAL A 947 99.63 25.47 24.75
CA VAL A 947 98.63 25.62 25.82
C VAL A 947 99.26 25.98 27.16
N ASP A 948 100.41 25.40 27.50
CA ASP A 948 101.11 25.74 28.75
C ASP A 948 101.70 27.16 28.69
N ASP A 949 102.25 27.58 27.55
CA ASP A 949 102.76 28.95 27.33
C ASP A 949 101.66 30.01 27.55
N PHE A 950 100.45 29.79 27.01
CA PHE A 950 99.32 30.72 27.22
C PHE A 950 98.89 30.80 28.70
N LYS A 951 99.05 29.71 29.47
CA LYS A 951 98.70 29.69 30.90
C LYS A 951 99.60 30.59 31.76
N GLU A 952 100.80 30.97 31.30
CA GLU A 952 101.67 31.89 32.05
C GLU A 952 101.13 33.34 32.04
N ILE A 953 100.53 33.80 30.95
CA ILE A 953 99.96 35.16 30.84
C ILE A 953 98.54 35.29 31.40
N MET A 954 97.86 34.18 31.68
CA MET A 954 96.46 34.15 32.13
C MET A 954 96.11 35.10 33.29
N PRO A 955 96.93 35.27 34.35
CA PRO A 955 96.61 36.19 35.46
C PRO A 955 96.57 37.67 35.06
N LEU A 956 97.25 38.07 33.98
CA LEU A 956 97.15 39.42 33.44
C LEU A 956 95.85 39.63 32.66
N VAL A 957 95.42 38.60 31.91
CA VAL A 957 94.14 38.59 31.19
C VAL A 957 92.98 38.72 32.18
N GLU A 958 93.07 38.05 33.35
CA GLU A 958 92.04 38.12 34.41
C GLU A 958 91.80 39.54 34.95
N GLU A 959 92.86 40.31 35.22
CA GLU A 959 92.72 41.67 35.74
C GLU A 959 92.34 42.69 34.68
N LEU A 960 92.86 42.55 33.44
CA LEU A 960 92.44 43.38 32.30
C LEU A 960 90.98 43.15 31.92
N ALA A 961 90.46 41.93 32.12
CA ALA A 961 89.07 41.56 31.86
C ALA A 961 88.12 41.83 33.05
N ASN A 962 88.46 42.74 33.96
CA ASN A 962 87.61 43.09 35.10
C ASN A 962 86.47 44.06 34.67
N PRO A 963 85.18 43.64 34.67
CA PRO A 963 84.06 44.45 34.18
C PRO A 963 83.63 45.58 35.12
N ALA A 964 84.32 45.78 36.24
CA ALA A 964 84.15 46.97 37.08
C ALA A 964 85.04 48.14 36.65
N LEU A 965 86.03 47.90 35.78
CA LEU A 965 86.83 48.96 35.17
C LEU A 965 85.92 49.92 34.38
N LYS A 966 86.16 51.21 34.56
CA LYS A 966 85.48 52.35 33.92
C LYS A 966 86.59 53.35 33.55
N MET A 967 86.34 54.34 32.69
CA MET A 967 87.40 55.23 32.15
C MET A 967 88.46 55.69 33.17
N ARG A 968 88.04 56.20 34.34
CA ARG A 968 88.94 56.57 35.46
C ARG A 968 89.95 55.50 35.88
N HIS A 969 89.56 54.22 35.84
CA HIS A 969 90.41 53.10 36.20
C HIS A 969 91.39 52.76 35.06
N TRP A 970 90.99 52.94 33.80
CA TRP A 970 91.90 52.82 32.65
C TRP A 970 92.93 53.95 32.60
N GLU A 971 92.55 55.18 32.94
CA GLU A 971 93.49 56.31 33.14
C GLU A 971 94.57 55.95 34.17
N GLU A 972 94.18 55.37 35.32
CA GLU A 972 95.11 54.88 36.34
C GLU A 972 96.01 53.75 35.82
N ILE A 973 95.49 52.80 35.04
CA ILE A 973 96.25 51.67 34.47
C ILE A 973 97.32 52.16 33.48
N PHE A 974 96.99 53.06 32.54
CA PHE A 974 97.97 53.57 31.59
C PHE A 974 99.05 54.43 32.27
N ALA A 975 98.68 55.15 33.32
CA ALA A 975 99.62 55.88 34.17
C ALA A 975 100.59 54.98 34.96
N LEU A 976 100.26 53.70 35.22
CA LEU A 976 101.20 52.75 35.85
C LEU A 976 102.36 52.35 34.93
N ILE A 977 102.10 52.20 33.63
CA ILE A 977 103.08 51.75 32.62
C ILE A 977 103.68 52.91 31.80
N GLY A 978 103.14 54.13 31.93
CA GLY A 978 103.61 55.30 31.18
C GLY A 978 103.23 55.27 29.70
N ALA A 979 102.16 54.55 29.34
CA ALA A 979 101.65 54.47 27.98
C ALA A 979 100.72 55.67 27.69
N GLU A 980 101.08 56.51 26.71
CA GLU A 980 100.18 57.53 26.17
C GLU A 980 99.31 56.92 25.07
N ILE A 981 98.21 56.27 25.44
CA ILE A 981 97.19 55.81 24.47
C ILE A 981 96.27 56.98 24.13
N GLU A 982 96.25 57.38 22.86
CA GLU A 982 95.41 58.49 22.38
C GLU A 982 93.92 58.17 22.52
N GLY A 983 93.10 59.20 22.79
CA GLY A 983 91.64 59.06 22.82
C GLY A 983 91.07 58.81 21.43
N ASN A 984 89.95 58.08 21.34
CA ASN A 984 89.31 57.79 20.06
C ASN A 984 88.69 59.05 19.41
N GLU A 985 88.46 59.02 18.10
CA GLU A 985 87.92 60.17 17.34
C GLU A 985 86.54 60.64 17.83
N ASN A 986 85.81 59.77 18.53
CA ASN A 986 84.48 60.03 19.10
C ASN A 986 84.54 60.78 20.45
N GLY A 987 85.69 60.78 21.15
CA GLY A 987 85.83 61.31 22.50
C GLY A 987 85.12 60.48 23.58
N THR A 988 84.81 59.21 23.30
CA THR A 988 84.10 58.28 24.20
C THR A 988 85.03 57.27 24.87
N GLY A 989 86.20 57.00 24.29
CA GLY A 989 87.15 56.00 24.79
C GLY A 989 88.56 56.19 24.24
N TYR A 990 89.32 55.09 24.12
CA TYR A 990 90.72 55.07 23.68
C TYR A 990 90.86 54.48 22.27
N ALA A 991 91.99 54.75 21.61
CA ALA A 991 92.39 54.02 20.41
C ALA A 991 92.55 52.51 20.70
N PRO A 992 92.21 51.59 19.77
CA PRO A 992 92.24 50.15 20.03
C PRO A 992 93.63 49.63 20.44
N PHE A 993 93.68 48.91 21.57
CA PHE A 993 94.88 48.24 22.08
C PHE A 993 94.57 46.79 22.46
N SER A 994 95.56 45.91 22.30
CA SER A 994 95.45 44.47 22.57
C SER A 994 96.28 44.03 23.77
N ILE A 995 96.05 42.82 24.29
CA ILE A 995 96.86 42.27 25.39
C ILE A 995 98.33 42.13 24.96
N ARG A 996 98.57 41.71 23.71
CA ARG A 996 99.90 41.62 23.09
C ARG A 996 100.58 42.99 22.96
N HIS A 997 99.83 44.08 22.86
CA HIS A 997 100.37 45.44 22.92
C HIS A 997 100.75 45.82 24.36
N LEU A 998 99.88 45.57 25.35
CA LEU A 998 100.15 45.88 26.76
C LEU A 998 101.32 45.06 27.34
N LEU A 999 101.50 43.82 26.89
CA LEU A 999 102.66 42.98 27.22
C LEU A 999 104.00 43.56 26.73
N GLN A 1000 104.01 44.47 25.74
CA GLN A 1000 105.24 45.14 25.27
C GLN A 1000 105.67 46.32 26.18
N PHE A 1001 104.85 46.69 27.16
CA PHE A 1001 105.14 47.73 28.17
C PHE A 1001 105.39 47.14 29.57
N ASP A 1002 105.81 45.88 29.65
CA ASP A 1002 106.11 45.17 30.90
C ASP A 1002 104.97 45.26 31.94
N LEU A 1003 103.71 45.28 31.49
CA LEU A 1003 102.54 45.39 32.38
C LEU A 1003 102.45 44.20 33.37
N LEU A 1004 102.95 43.03 32.97
CA LEU A 1004 103.03 41.83 33.82
C LEU A 1004 103.86 42.06 35.10
N ASP A 1005 104.94 42.85 35.03
CA ASP A 1005 105.77 43.23 36.19
C ASP A 1005 105.05 44.18 37.16
N ASN A 1006 103.89 44.73 36.76
CA ASN A 1006 103.09 45.67 37.53
C ASN A 1006 101.78 45.08 38.08
N LEU A 1007 101.58 43.76 37.98
CA LEU A 1007 100.33 43.06 38.29
C LEU A 1007 99.76 43.37 39.69
N GLU A 1008 100.59 43.46 40.74
CA GLU A 1008 100.14 43.81 42.10
C GLU A 1008 99.44 45.18 42.18
N LYS A 1009 99.84 46.14 41.33
CA LYS A 1009 99.24 47.49 41.28
C LYS A 1009 97.95 47.49 40.47
N LEU A 1010 97.91 46.74 39.38
CA LEU A 1010 96.71 46.52 38.56
C LEU A 1010 95.58 45.90 39.41
N GLN A 1011 95.92 44.89 40.21
CA GLN A 1011 95.02 44.27 41.20
C GLN A 1011 94.44 45.27 42.21
N ALA A 1012 95.20 46.30 42.62
CA ALA A 1012 94.70 47.32 43.53
C ALA A 1012 93.60 48.19 42.88
N ILE A 1013 93.79 48.59 41.61
CA ILE A 1013 92.81 49.35 40.82
C ILE A 1013 91.56 48.50 40.60
N GLY A 1014 91.71 47.25 40.14
CA GLY A 1014 90.60 46.31 39.97
C GLY A 1014 89.82 46.06 41.26
N SER A 1015 90.51 46.05 42.41
CA SER A 1015 89.88 45.93 43.73
C SER A 1015 89.12 47.19 44.16
N GLN A 1016 89.53 48.40 43.77
CA GLN A 1016 88.76 49.62 44.01
C GLN A 1016 87.48 49.63 43.14
N ALA A 1017 87.66 49.41 41.83
CA ALA A 1017 86.61 49.39 40.84
C ALA A 1017 85.42 48.50 41.25
N SER A 1018 85.71 47.26 41.66
CA SER A 1018 84.72 46.27 42.10
C SER A 1018 83.92 46.71 43.33
N LYS A 1019 84.51 47.51 44.23
CA LYS A 1019 83.82 48.04 45.43
C LYS A 1019 82.86 49.17 45.07
N GLU A 1020 83.25 50.09 44.19
CA GLU A 1020 82.38 51.15 43.70
C GLU A 1020 81.13 50.57 43.00
N LEU A 1021 81.32 49.61 42.09
CA LEU A 1021 80.22 48.93 41.39
C LEU A 1021 79.24 48.20 42.33
N SER A 1022 79.71 47.70 43.49
CA SER A 1022 78.86 47.04 44.48
C SER A 1022 77.87 48.00 45.15
N LEU A 1023 78.26 49.25 45.38
CA LEU A 1023 77.39 50.29 45.95
C LEU A 1023 76.39 50.79 44.91
N GLU A 1024 76.84 50.95 43.66
CA GLU A 1024 76.02 51.30 42.50
C GLU A 1024 74.85 50.32 42.33
N LYS A 1025 75.16 49.01 42.34
CA LYS A 1025 74.16 47.92 42.29
C LYS A 1025 73.25 47.88 43.52
N ALA A 1026 73.77 48.18 44.72
CA ALA A 1026 72.96 48.23 45.94
C ALA A 1026 71.95 49.38 45.93
N LEU A 1027 72.32 50.57 45.42
CA LEU A 1027 71.41 51.72 45.33
C LEU A 1027 70.33 51.49 44.26
N ALA A 1028 70.73 50.98 43.09
CA ALA A 1028 69.80 50.60 42.03
C ALA A 1028 68.78 49.55 42.51
N LYS A 1029 69.24 48.52 43.24
CA LYS A 1029 68.33 47.53 43.84
C LYS A 1029 67.37 48.16 44.85
N MET A 1030 67.87 48.98 45.79
CA MET A 1030 67.01 49.64 46.79
C MET A 1030 65.89 50.48 46.17
N LYS A 1031 66.07 50.97 44.93
CA LYS A 1031 65.04 51.67 44.15
C LYS A 1031 64.10 50.71 43.42
N ALA A 1032 64.63 49.64 42.83
CA ALA A 1032 63.84 48.63 42.12
C ALA A 1032 62.85 47.92 43.05
N ASP A 1033 63.27 47.57 44.27
CA ASP A 1033 62.45 46.87 45.28
C ASP A 1033 61.16 47.64 45.70
N TRP A 1034 61.01 48.91 45.28
CA TRP A 1034 59.85 49.77 45.57
C TRP A 1034 58.95 50.08 44.36
N GLN A 1035 59.31 49.66 43.14
CA GLN A 1035 58.60 50.09 41.92
C GLN A 1035 57.19 49.48 41.79
N ASP A 1036 57.06 48.19 42.15
CA ASP A 1036 55.82 47.42 42.05
C ASP A 1036 55.05 47.32 43.39
N LEU A 1037 55.39 48.16 44.38
CA LEU A 1037 54.81 48.09 45.72
C LEU A 1037 53.48 48.87 45.78
N GLU A 1038 52.38 48.18 46.07
CA GLU A 1038 51.02 48.75 46.07
C GLU A 1038 50.31 48.58 47.42
N PHE A 1039 49.56 49.60 47.87
CA PHE A 1039 48.65 49.47 48.99
C PHE A 1039 47.44 48.62 48.60
N ARG A 1040 47.23 47.51 49.32
CA ARG A 1040 46.13 46.59 49.06
C ARG A 1040 44.78 47.19 49.47
N VAL A 1041 44.10 47.83 48.53
CA VAL A 1041 42.76 48.42 48.69
C VAL A 1041 41.67 47.35 48.47
N VAL A 1042 40.81 47.12 49.48
CA VAL A 1042 39.81 46.04 49.54
C VAL A 1042 38.42 46.58 49.85
N GLY A 1043 37.36 46.06 49.22
CA GLY A 1043 35.98 46.49 49.46
C GLY A 1043 35.49 46.28 50.91
N TYR A 1044 34.87 47.29 51.50
CA TYR A 1044 34.37 47.27 52.87
C TYR A 1044 32.88 46.88 52.93
N ARG A 1045 32.62 45.60 53.19
CA ARG A 1045 31.27 45.02 53.33
C ARG A 1045 30.40 45.36 52.10
N ASP A 1046 29.08 45.45 52.28
CA ASP A 1046 28.13 45.84 51.24
C ASP A 1046 27.99 47.37 51.07
N THR A 1047 28.92 48.17 51.62
CA THR A 1047 28.80 49.65 51.68
C THR A 1047 29.15 50.37 50.38
N GLY A 1048 29.75 49.68 49.40
CA GLY A 1048 30.13 50.25 48.11
C GLY A 1048 31.38 51.15 48.12
N THR A 1049 32.30 50.97 49.07
CA THR A 1049 33.63 51.63 49.06
C THR A 1049 34.71 50.70 49.61
N TYR A 1050 35.94 51.20 49.79
CA TYR A 1050 37.14 50.41 50.07
C TYR A 1050 37.91 50.85 51.32
N VAL A 1051 38.84 50.00 51.75
CA VAL A 1051 39.77 50.17 52.88
C VAL A 1051 41.12 49.50 52.55
N ILE A 1052 42.25 50.07 52.97
CA ILE A 1052 43.59 49.44 52.89
C ILE A 1052 43.68 48.29 53.90
N GLY A 1053 44.14 47.10 53.48
CA GLY A 1053 44.24 45.93 54.35
C GLY A 1053 45.51 45.10 54.17
N GLY A 1054 46.35 45.05 55.21
CA GLY A 1054 47.64 44.35 55.21
C GLY A 1054 48.75 45.26 54.69
N THR A 1055 49.40 45.98 55.61
CA THR A 1055 50.45 46.97 55.31
C THR A 1055 51.82 46.58 55.87
N ASP A 1056 51.88 45.43 56.56
CA ASP A 1056 53.03 44.95 57.33
C ASP A 1056 54.29 44.84 56.44
N ASP A 1057 54.14 44.34 55.22
CA ASP A 1057 55.24 44.20 54.24
C ASP A 1057 55.79 45.56 53.78
N VAL A 1058 54.92 46.58 53.64
CA VAL A 1058 55.32 47.95 53.26
C VAL A 1058 56.11 48.61 54.40
N GLN A 1059 55.64 48.45 55.64
CA GLN A 1059 56.29 49.01 56.83
C GLN A 1059 57.64 48.31 57.09
N ALA A 1060 57.71 46.98 56.96
CA ALA A 1060 58.95 46.21 57.13
C ALA A 1060 60.03 46.55 56.08
N LEU A 1061 59.65 46.77 54.81
CA LEU A 1061 60.59 47.20 53.77
C LEU A 1061 61.11 48.63 54.02
N LEU A 1062 60.27 49.50 54.57
CA LEU A 1062 60.58 50.91 54.80
C LEU A 1062 61.68 51.10 55.84
N ASP A 1063 61.53 50.49 57.02
CA ASP A 1063 62.49 50.56 58.12
C ASP A 1063 63.88 50.05 57.70
N ASP A 1064 63.93 48.91 56.97
CA ASP A 1064 65.16 48.31 56.47
C ASP A 1064 65.85 49.18 55.39
N HIS A 1065 65.08 49.73 54.43
CA HIS A 1065 65.66 50.52 53.35
C HIS A 1065 66.14 51.91 53.81
N ILE A 1066 65.55 52.49 54.85
CA ILE A 1066 66.07 53.69 55.51
C ILE A 1066 67.44 53.40 56.15
N VAL A 1067 67.57 52.30 56.91
CA VAL A 1067 68.84 51.91 57.56
C VAL A 1067 69.92 51.57 56.53
N LYS A 1068 69.59 50.88 55.44
CA LYS A 1068 70.50 50.61 54.32
C LYS A 1068 71.00 51.89 53.64
N ALA A 1069 70.11 52.84 53.33
CA ALA A 1069 70.49 54.11 52.71
C ALA A 1069 71.44 54.93 53.61
N GLN A 1070 71.17 54.97 54.91
CA GLN A 1070 72.05 55.63 55.90
C GLN A 1070 73.41 54.93 56.04
N THR A 1071 73.43 53.60 56.02
CA THR A 1071 74.67 52.81 56.07
C THR A 1071 75.52 53.07 54.83
N MET A 1072 74.91 53.05 53.64
CA MET A 1072 75.55 53.38 52.37
C MET A 1072 76.26 54.75 52.41
N ARG A 1073 75.59 55.78 52.95
CA ARG A 1073 76.10 57.15 53.09
C ARG A 1073 77.40 57.29 53.91
N SER A 1074 77.81 56.25 54.63
CA SER A 1074 79.07 56.21 55.39
C SER A 1074 80.27 55.65 54.62
N SER A 1075 80.06 55.09 53.42
CA SER A 1075 81.12 54.40 52.68
C SER A 1075 82.07 55.36 51.95
N PRO A 1076 83.40 55.22 52.07
CA PRO A 1076 84.35 56.08 51.36
C PRO A 1076 84.30 55.90 49.84
N PHE A 1077 83.81 54.75 49.36
CA PHE A 1077 83.63 54.47 47.93
C PHE A 1077 82.31 55.03 47.36
N LEU A 1078 81.45 55.65 48.16
CA LEU A 1078 80.19 56.24 47.67
C LEU A 1078 80.40 57.56 46.89
N LYS A 1079 81.59 58.17 46.95
CA LYS A 1079 81.87 59.51 46.42
C LYS A 1079 81.33 59.80 44.99
N PRO A 1080 81.30 58.85 44.03
CA PRO A 1080 80.68 59.09 42.71
C PRO A 1080 79.13 59.16 42.70
N LEU A 1081 78.45 58.67 43.74
CA LEU A 1081 77.00 58.43 43.83
C LEU A 1081 76.31 59.18 44.98
N GLU A 1082 77.07 59.92 45.80
CA GLU A 1082 76.63 60.51 47.08
C GLU A 1082 75.31 61.31 46.97
N ALA A 1083 75.18 62.15 45.95
CA ALA A 1083 73.99 62.98 45.73
C ALA A 1083 72.72 62.17 45.44
N GLU A 1084 72.84 61.00 44.82
CA GLU A 1084 71.71 60.15 44.45
C GLU A 1084 71.19 59.34 45.65
N ALA A 1085 72.10 58.86 46.51
CA ALA A 1085 71.76 58.14 47.74
C ALA A 1085 71.01 59.04 48.73
N VAL A 1086 71.45 60.30 48.90
CA VAL A 1086 70.80 61.28 49.79
C VAL A 1086 69.38 61.64 49.33
N ALA A 1087 69.16 61.74 48.02
CA ALA A 1087 67.82 61.99 47.48
C ALA A 1087 66.84 60.83 47.76
N TRP A 1088 67.34 59.59 47.75
CA TRP A 1088 66.52 58.39 48.00
C TRP A 1088 66.10 58.25 49.47
N GLU A 1089 67.03 58.46 50.42
CA GLU A 1089 66.76 58.41 51.86
C GLU A 1089 65.57 59.30 52.27
N LYS A 1090 65.46 60.49 51.68
CA LYS A 1090 64.38 61.44 51.96
C LYS A 1090 63.00 60.94 51.54
N LEU A 1091 62.88 60.29 50.38
CA LEU A 1091 61.58 59.85 49.85
C LEU A 1091 60.96 58.73 50.70
N LEU A 1092 61.79 57.84 51.24
CA LEU A 1092 61.35 56.79 52.15
C LEU A 1092 60.72 57.40 53.42
N LEU A 1093 61.39 58.35 54.07
CA LEU A 1093 60.86 59.00 55.28
C LEU A 1093 59.47 59.64 55.06
N GLN A 1094 59.27 60.32 53.93
CA GLN A 1094 57.96 60.91 53.58
C GLN A 1094 56.86 59.86 53.32
N THR A 1095 57.23 58.62 52.98
CA THR A 1095 56.30 57.51 52.78
C THR A 1095 55.79 56.95 54.11
N GLN A 1096 56.56 57.08 55.19
CA GLN A 1096 56.17 56.63 56.53
C GLN A 1096 55.05 57.51 57.10
N ASP A 1097 55.24 58.84 57.03
CA ASP A 1097 54.28 59.84 57.53
C ASP A 1097 52.89 59.73 56.89
N LEU A 1098 52.79 59.35 55.60
CA LEU A 1098 51.51 59.14 54.92
C LEU A 1098 50.75 57.92 55.46
N LEU A 1099 51.45 56.79 55.63
CA LEU A 1099 50.84 55.50 55.91
C LEU A 1099 50.16 55.47 57.28
N ASP A 1100 50.84 56.00 58.31
CA ASP A 1100 50.33 56.01 59.67
C ASP A 1100 49.07 56.88 59.81
N ASN A 1101 49.04 58.05 59.15
CA ASN A 1101 47.87 58.93 59.11
C ASN A 1101 46.66 58.29 58.41
N TRP A 1102 46.91 57.54 57.33
CA TRP A 1102 45.86 56.85 56.55
C TRP A 1102 45.18 55.76 57.37
N LEU A 1103 45.97 54.91 58.05
CA LEU A 1103 45.46 53.80 58.87
C LEU A 1103 44.67 54.30 60.09
N SER A 1104 45.05 55.44 60.68
CA SER A 1104 44.29 56.10 61.75
C SER A 1104 42.89 56.53 61.29
N CYS A 1105 42.80 57.21 60.14
CA CYS A 1105 41.53 57.70 59.59
C CYS A 1105 40.57 56.52 59.31
N GLN A 1106 41.12 55.47 58.70
CA GLN A 1106 40.40 54.27 58.36
C GLN A 1106 39.75 53.57 59.56
N SER A 1107 40.51 53.35 60.63
CA SER A 1107 40.03 52.64 61.82
C SER A 1107 38.82 53.34 62.44
N THR A 1108 38.87 54.68 62.46
CA THR A 1108 37.83 55.53 63.06
C THR A 1108 36.59 55.62 62.17
N TRP A 1109 36.74 55.73 60.84
CA TRP A 1109 35.61 55.72 59.90
C TRP A 1109 34.86 54.38 59.89
N GLN A 1110 35.59 53.25 59.85
CA GLN A 1110 34.99 51.90 59.86
C GLN A 1110 34.14 51.61 61.11
N TYR A 1111 34.38 52.32 62.21
CA TYR A 1111 33.60 52.18 63.45
C TYR A 1111 32.27 52.94 63.40
N LEU A 1112 32.23 54.11 62.75
CA LEU A 1112 31.06 55.00 62.72
C LEU A 1112 30.05 54.67 61.61
N GLU A 1113 30.52 54.19 60.45
CA GLU A 1113 29.68 53.87 59.29
C GLU A 1113 28.43 53.01 59.64
N PRO A 1114 28.53 51.90 60.41
CA PRO A 1114 27.39 51.02 60.68
C PRO A 1114 26.38 51.60 61.68
N ILE A 1115 26.73 52.70 62.37
CA ILE A 1115 25.89 53.35 63.36
C ILE A 1115 24.99 54.37 62.66
N PHE A 1116 25.57 55.19 61.78
CA PHE A 1116 24.83 56.23 61.05
C PHE A 1116 24.09 55.73 59.81
N SER A 1117 24.36 54.52 59.30
CA SER A 1117 23.59 53.92 58.20
C SER A 1117 22.18 53.43 58.60
N SER A 1118 21.80 53.50 59.89
CA SER A 1118 20.46 53.15 60.37
C SER A 1118 19.49 54.36 60.39
N PRO A 1119 18.35 54.32 59.68
CA PRO A 1119 17.42 55.45 59.60
C PRO A 1119 16.76 55.81 60.95
N ASP A 1120 16.58 54.84 61.85
CA ASP A 1120 16.05 55.09 63.20
C ASP A 1120 17.05 55.85 64.10
N ILE A 1121 18.36 55.77 63.82
CA ILE A 1121 19.40 56.50 64.55
C ILE A 1121 19.59 57.91 63.96
N LEU A 1122 19.55 58.05 62.63
CA LEU A 1122 19.52 59.36 61.96
C LEU A 1122 18.32 60.22 62.41
N ALA A 1123 17.19 59.60 62.71
CA ALA A 1123 16.01 60.27 63.26
C ALA A 1123 16.16 60.70 64.74
N GLN A 1124 17.16 60.21 65.47
CA GLN A 1124 17.44 60.53 66.88
C GLN A 1124 18.62 61.49 67.05
N MET A 1125 19.66 61.38 66.23
CA MET A 1125 20.85 62.25 66.25
C MET A 1125 21.08 62.92 64.88
N PRO A 1126 20.21 63.88 64.47
CA PRO A 1126 20.29 64.48 63.14
C PRO A 1126 21.50 65.39 62.95
N GLU A 1127 22.00 66.09 63.97
CA GLU A 1127 23.18 66.96 63.79
C GLU A 1127 24.47 66.17 63.55
N GLU A 1128 24.63 65.02 64.21
CA GLU A 1128 25.77 64.11 64.03
C GLU A 1128 25.60 63.30 62.73
N GLY A 1129 24.36 62.90 62.42
CA GLY A 1129 24.00 62.27 61.14
C GLY A 1129 24.26 63.16 59.94
N ASP A 1130 23.96 64.46 60.03
CA ASP A 1130 24.30 65.46 59.01
C ASP A 1130 25.82 65.53 58.79
N LYS A 1131 26.60 65.75 59.87
CA LYS A 1131 28.07 65.83 59.82
C LYS A 1131 28.72 64.57 59.20
N PHE A 1132 28.04 63.42 59.26
CA PHE A 1132 28.48 62.17 58.63
C PHE A 1132 27.92 61.94 57.20
N GLN A 1133 26.69 62.40 56.88
CA GLN A 1133 25.97 62.02 55.65
C GLN A 1133 25.25 63.13 54.85
N GLN A 1134 24.79 64.25 55.46
CA GLN A 1134 24.02 65.29 54.74
C GLN A 1134 24.70 66.67 54.76
N PRO A 1135 24.79 67.36 53.60
CA PRO A 1135 25.58 68.57 53.48
C PRO A 1135 24.83 69.77 54.09
N GLN A 1136 25.31 70.26 55.24
CA GLN A 1136 24.81 71.51 55.80
C GLN A 1136 25.31 72.72 54.98
N PRO A 1137 24.50 73.78 54.80
CA PRO A 1137 24.82 74.91 53.90
C PRO A 1137 26.00 75.81 54.35
N ALA A 1138 26.67 75.46 55.46
CA ALA A 1138 27.86 76.14 55.97
C ALA A 1138 29.13 75.26 56.03
N ALA A 1139 29.02 73.95 55.73
CA ALA A 1139 30.12 72.99 55.76
C ALA A 1139 29.96 71.99 54.60
N PRO A 1140 30.70 72.14 53.48
CA PRO A 1140 30.38 71.44 52.23
C PRO A 1140 31.02 70.04 52.10
N LEU A 1141 31.93 69.65 52.99
CA LEU A 1141 32.65 68.39 52.95
C LEU A 1141 32.00 67.36 53.88
N GLN A 1142 31.66 66.21 53.33
CA GLN A 1142 31.13 65.06 54.04
C GLN A 1142 32.30 64.11 54.35
N VAL A 1143 32.48 63.72 55.61
CA VAL A 1143 33.60 62.85 56.02
C VAL A 1143 33.55 61.51 55.28
N ASP A 1144 32.35 60.94 55.14
CA ASP A 1144 32.12 59.71 54.38
C ASP A 1144 32.46 59.87 52.88
N ALA A 1145 32.07 60.97 52.23
CA ALA A 1145 32.41 61.20 50.83
C ALA A 1145 33.92 61.48 50.61
N THR A 1146 34.58 62.13 51.57
CA THR A 1146 36.03 62.37 51.53
C THR A 1146 36.79 61.06 51.65
N TRP A 1147 36.41 60.21 52.61
CA TRP A 1147 36.96 58.86 52.74
C TRP A 1147 36.74 58.03 51.46
N ARG A 1148 35.51 58.00 50.94
CA ARG A 1148 35.17 57.28 49.69
C ARG A 1148 36.00 57.75 48.50
N GLY A 1149 36.05 59.06 48.25
CA GLY A 1149 36.79 59.62 47.11
C GLY A 1149 38.30 59.38 47.19
N LEU A 1150 38.88 59.46 48.39
CA LEU A 1150 40.28 59.17 48.63
C LEU A 1150 40.59 57.67 48.48
N MET A 1151 39.69 56.80 48.93
CA MET A 1151 39.82 55.34 48.76
C MET A 1151 39.54 54.87 47.33
N ASP A 1152 38.64 55.52 46.59
CA ASP A 1152 38.41 55.27 45.16
C ASP A 1152 39.65 55.71 44.34
N ALA A 1153 40.25 56.85 44.68
CA ALA A 1153 41.50 57.32 44.07
C ALA A 1153 42.67 56.36 44.36
N ALA A 1154 42.77 55.85 45.60
CA ALA A 1154 43.75 54.83 45.96
C ALA A 1154 43.47 53.47 45.28
N HIS A 1155 42.21 53.08 45.10
CA HIS A 1155 41.85 51.87 44.36
C HIS A 1155 42.22 51.99 42.87
N GLY A 1156 42.08 53.19 42.29
CA GLY A 1156 42.46 53.47 40.91
C GLY A 1156 43.97 53.64 40.66
N SER A 1157 44.76 53.93 41.70
CA SER A 1157 46.22 54.08 41.64
C SER A 1157 46.88 53.71 42.98
N PRO A 1158 47.01 52.41 43.32
CA PRO A 1158 47.42 51.97 44.65
C PRO A 1158 48.94 52.01 44.94
N GLY A 1159 49.78 52.33 43.95
CA GLY A 1159 51.25 52.35 44.08
C GLY A 1159 51.77 53.25 45.21
N VAL A 1160 52.49 52.68 46.17
CA VAL A 1160 52.88 53.28 47.46
C VAL A 1160 53.64 54.60 47.26
N LEU A 1161 54.73 54.61 46.48
CA LEU A 1161 55.51 55.83 46.25
C LEU A 1161 54.75 56.88 45.41
N GLY A 1162 53.84 56.44 44.54
CA GLY A 1162 52.97 57.34 43.75
C GLY A 1162 51.90 58.03 44.60
N LEU A 1163 51.45 57.38 45.67
CA LEU A 1163 50.56 57.96 46.67
C LEU A 1163 51.35 58.87 47.64
N ALA A 1164 52.54 58.45 48.09
CA ALA A 1164 53.43 59.21 48.98
C ALA A 1164 54.02 60.49 48.38
N ALA A 1165 54.15 60.56 47.05
CA ALA A 1165 54.60 61.77 46.35
C ALA A 1165 53.56 62.91 46.35
N ASP A 1166 52.30 62.63 46.70
CA ASP A 1166 51.19 63.60 46.68
C ASP A 1166 50.90 64.17 48.08
N ALA A 1167 51.46 65.35 48.34
CA ALA A 1167 51.34 66.03 49.63
C ALA A 1167 49.91 66.49 49.97
N GLU A 1168 49.00 66.65 48.99
CA GLU A 1168 47.63 67.08 49.28
C GLU A 1168 46.81 65.96 49.94
N ARG A 1169 47.13 64.69 49.65
CA ARG A 1169 46.47 63.53 50.28
C ARG A 1169 46.77 63.39 51.77
N LEU A 1170 48.01 63.64 52.18
CA LEU A 1170 48.40 63.60 53.59
C LEU A 1170 47.64 64.68 54.37
N ALA A 1171 47.64 65.93 53.90
CA ALA A 1171 46.89 67.01 54.53
C ALA A 1171 45.37 66.73 54.62
N ALA A 1172 44.78 66.14 53.59
CA ALA A 1172 43.36 65.75 53.60
C ALA A 1172 43.05 64.63 54.62
N LEU A 1173 43.98 63.69 54.84
CA LEU A 1173 43.85 62.63 55.85
C LEU A 1173 43.99 63.19 57.27
N GLU A 1174 44.89 64.16 57.49
CA GLU A 1174 45.03 64.86 58.78
C GLU A 1174 43.74 65.62 59.15
N GLU A 1175 43.13 66.35 58.20
CA GLU A 1175 41.85 67.05 58.43
C GLU A 1175 40.68 66.07 58.64
N ALA A 1176 40.61 64.98 57.88
CA ALA A 1176 39.57 63.96 58.03
C ALA A 1176 39.65 63.25 59.41
N ASN A 1177 40.85 62.91 59.90
CA ASN A 1177 41.06 62.41 61.26
C ASN A 1177 40.51 63.38 62.31
N ALA A 1178 40.81 64.68 62.18
CA ALA A 1178 40.39 65.72 63.12
C ALA A 1178 38.86 65.93 63.18
N LEU A 1179 38.13 65.64 62.10
CA LEU A 1179 36.66 65.65 62.06
C LEU A 1179 36.06 64.37 62.64
N LEU A 1180 36.63 63.20 62.33
CA LEU A 1180 36.20 61.90 62.88
C LEU A 1180 36.28 61.88 64.42
N GLU A 1181 37.36 62.42 65.00
CA GLU A 1181 37.50 62.58 66.46
C GLU A 1181 36.37 63.42 67.09
N GLN A 1182 35.86 64.43 66.40
CA GLN A 1182 34.78 65.29 66.91
C GLN A 1182 33.44 64.55 66.92
N ILE A 1183 33.14 63.78 65.88
CA ILE A 1183 31.92 62.97 65.79
C ILE A 1183 31.94 61.88 66.87
N GLN A 1184 33.05 61.14 67.03
CA GLN A 1184 33.17 60.13 68.09
C GLN A 1184 32.95 60.69 69.50
N LYS A 1185 33.38 61.93 69.78
CA LYS A 1185 33.18 62.58 71.08
C LYS A 1185 31.74 63.05 71.30
N ALA A 1186 30.98 63.36 70.24
CA ALA A 1186 29.57 63.75 70.32
C ALA A 1186 28.66 62.53 70.57
N SER A 1187 28.88 61.43 69.85
CA SER A 1187 28.05 60.20 69.94
C SER A 1187 28.26 59.37 71.22
N ALA A 1188 28.97 59.91 72.22
CA ALA A 1188 29.38 59.20 73.44
C ALA A 1188 28.73 59.74 74.73
N LEU A 1189 27.69 60.58 74.62
CA LEU A 1189 26.88 61.09 75.73
C LEU A 1189 25.50 60.41 75.76
N PRO A 1190 24.94 60.08 76.94
CA PRO A 1190 23.71 59.28 77.10
C PRO A 1190 22.41 60.09 77.17
#